data_AF-A0A416D6P6-F1
#
_entry.id   AF-A0A416D6P6-F1
#
_cell.length_a   1.000
_cell.length_b   1.000
_cell.length_c   1.000
_cell.angle_alpha   90.00
_cell.angle_beta   90.00
_cell.angle_gamma   90.00
#
_symmetry.space_group_name_H-M   'P 1'
#
loop_
_entity.id
_entity.type
_entity.pdbx_description
1 polymer ?
#
loop_
_entity_poly.entity_id
_entity_poly.type
_entity_poly.pdbx_seq_one_letter_code
_entity_poly.pdbx_strand_id
1 'polypeptide(L)'
;MADEKDFREPDGATQDYELDEVFELAFEIDAFLRAHNLKYRTKFPMEQRQREILADKMLESDTFYIKHLISSVLGHEGDALMNRLNAYETEFRKNQYSVYHLKSDYDKKCGYSLKSEREKGNYINKDMYEIVRSEPLEQYKTPMEIDVGLMINKAAGAAVYQPDLRDIIVINYDGQQKAYFKGLKEYTEAPEFTGVHITSAALSNYKGLTAFLGKDGNVYLGKSERNLYNSEKKSLPFYNNSDNSLTFISDNKKMFSFLCGSGWVLSQSEMIENGAFTKSDYQEFAELQKGVLSKFEPIREITFNGEPFNYPDYNRNIEQTAEKQKNEKGVLKNMNDYKFAAFIVNRSEYDNGNRETSGTELSFPTDAETVKRTFAEIGLPENASPDTYFFDDYACGNDDLKKCLTMYESVDALNYFAMRISELEDTEMTVFQTALKAGECKNITDAINITYNMEYYNIVDNISNWADYGKYIAHRDMLDERNMNYEEYGKHHAYDHGGYLLDGIVLETGWTEFDKVYDGKNIPDEYRVTVPTEPQKMTVLIVPPMQEPYIKEISTGLEALQKEVGGRIEVVYPFAEPVGLICNDEGKNERMELNRALYDAEDNMYDIIAGTFVLAGLSGDNFGSLDKDQIKQFSERFAKPEMFMRINGKITAVEVKPSIKAKLDRLQKEQNNTDKPQPQKKPREETL
;
A
#
# COMPACT_ATOMS: atom_id res chain seq x y z
N MET A 1 -53.24 -35.78 1.45
CA MET A 1 -53.20 -34.42 2.01
C MET A 1 -52.39 -34.53 3.29
N ALA A 2 -51.09 -34.29 3.17
CA ALA A 2 -50.15 -34.31 4.26
C ALA A 2 -49.42 -32.97 4.20
N ASP A 3 -49.43 -32.27 5.34
CA ASP A 3 -49.09 -30.87 5.48
C ASP A 3 -47.66 -30.55 5.01
N GLU A 4 -47.56 -29.55 4.15
CA GLU A 4 -46.35 -28.79 3.87
C GLU A 4 -45.88 -28.15 5.18
N LYS A 5 -44.87 -28.74 5.82
CA LYS A 5 -44.12 -28.05 6.87
C LYS A 5 -43.17 -27.08 6.19
N ASP A 6 -43.53 -25.80 6.30
CA ASP A 6 -42.70 -24.60 6.21
C ASP A 6 -41.19 -24.89 6.05
N PHE A 7 -40.71 -24.73 4.82
CA PHE A 7 -39.37 -24.17 4.60
C PHE A 7 -39.42 -22.72 5.08
N ARG A 8 -39.10 -22.47 6.36
CA ARG A 8 -38.71 -21.11 6.76
C ARG A 8 -37.31 -20.88 6.22
N GLU A 9 -37.21 -20.07 5.18
CA GLU A 9 -35.97 -19.33 4.90
C GLU A 9 -35.53 -18.63 6.20
N PRO A 10 -34.22 -18.56 6.50
CA PRO A 10 -33.73 -17.78 7.62
C PRO A 10 -34.29 -16.35 7.49
N ASP A 11 -34.81 -15.80 8.59
CA ASP A 11 -35.36 -14.44 8.63
C ASP A 11 -34.31 -13.47 8.08
N GLY A 12 -34.62 -12.71 7.02
CA GLY A 12 -33.63 -11.90 6.27
C GLY A 12 -32.84 -10.94 7.16
N ALA A 13 -33.45 -10.48 8.25
CA ALA A 13 -32.81 -9.64 9.27
C ALA A 13 -31.63 -10.33 10.01
N THR A 14 -31.65 -11.65 10.18
CA THR A 14 -30.56 -12.41 10.82
C THR A 14 -29.38 -12.63 9.87
N GLN A 15 -29.65 -12.74 8.58
CA GLN A 15 -28.61 -12.93 7.56
C GLN A 15 -27.86 -11.62 7.28
N ASP A 16 -28.59 -10.50 7.25
CA ASP A 16 -27.99 -9.16 7.16
C ASP A 16 -27.13 -8.85 8.39
N TYR A 17 -27.55 -9.27 9.60
CA TYR A 17 -26.76 -9.10 10.82
C TYR A 17 -25.46 -9.93 10.85
N GLU A 18 -25.50 -11.17 10.36
CA GLU A 18 -24.31 -12.03 10.24
C GLU A 18 -23.29 -11.43 9.27
N LEU A 19 -23.76 -10.95 8.12
CA LEU A 19 -22.92 -10.30 7.11
C LEU A 19 -22.28 -9.02 7.67
N ASP A 20 -23.05 -8.17 8.35
CA ASP A 20 -22.55 -6.98 9.03
C ASP A 20 -21.39 -7.31 10.00
N GLU A 21 -21.56 -8.32 10.87
CA GLU A 21 -20.53 -8.70 11.85
C GLU A 21 -19.29 -9.31 11.17
N VAL A 22 -19.46 -10.13 10.13
CA VAL A 22 -18.36 -10.69 9.34
C VAL A 22 -17.51 -9.57 8.75
N PHE A 23 -18.14 -8.54 8.19
CA PHE A 23 -17.43 -7.45 7.55
C PHE A 23 -16.72 -6.56 8.56
N GLU A 24 -17.38 -6.23 9.68
CA GLU A 24 -16.73 -5.51 10.78
C GLU A 24 -15.49 -6.28 11.26
N LEU A 25 -15.61 -7.58 11.48
CA LEU A 25 -14.53 -8.40 12.00
C LEU A 25 -13.41 -8.61 10.98
N ALA A 26 -13.73 -8.78 9.69
CA ALA A 26 -12.73 -8.93 8.62
C ALA A 26 -11.89 -7.67 8.47
N PHE A 27 -12.55 -6.51 8.54
CA PHE A 27 -11.90 -5.22 8.50
C PHE A 27 -10.96 -5.03 9.69
N GLU A 28 -11.45 -5.27 10.90
CA GLU A 28 -10.65 -5.08 12.13
C GLU A 28 -9.42 -5.98 12.16
N ILE A 29 -9.57 -7.24 11.73
CA ILE A 29 -8.47 -8.19 11.67
C ILE A 29 -7.44 -7.76 10.63
N ASP A 30 -7.85 -7.45 9.40
CA ASP A 30 -6.93 -7.02 8.34
C ASP A 30 -6.14 -5.77 8.76
N ALA A 31 -6.82 -4.79 9.35
CA ALA A 31 -6.19 -3.55 9.77
C ALA A 31 -5.23 -3.74 10.96
N PHE A 32 -5.60 -4.56 11.95
CA PHE A 32 -4.70 -4.94 13.04
C PHE A 32 -3.44 -5.61 12.51
N LEU A 33 -3.59 -6.55 11.58
CA LEU A 33 -2.47 -7.26 10.96
C LEU A 33 -1.59 -6.31 10.14
N ARG A 34 -2.17 -5.37 9.37
CA ARG A 34 -1.39 -4.38 8.62
C ARG A 34 -0.61 -3.43 9.51
N ALA A 35 -1.19 -3.02 10.63
CA ALA A 35 -0.55 -2.11 11.57
C ALA A 35 0.64 -2.75 12.29
N HIS A 36 0.57 -4.06 12.56
CA HIS A 36 1.51 -4.72 13.46
C HIS A 36 2.34 -5.84 12.81
N ASN A 37 2.11 -6.17 11.53
CA ASN A 37 2.85 -7.19 10.80
C ASN A 37 3.29 -6.67 9.43
N LEU A 38 4.54 -6.19 9.36
CA LEU A 38 5.13 -5.67 8.12
C LEU A 38 5.14 -6.73 7.01
N LYS A 39 5.41 -8.00 7.32
CA LYS A 39 5.40 -9.09 6.34
C LYS A 39 4.00 -9.28 5.77
N TYR A 40 2.96 -9.26 6.61
CA TYR A 40 1.56 -9.34 6.18
C TYR A 40 1.21 -8.19 5.23
N ARG A 41 1.55 -6.95 5.62
CA ARG A 41 1.30 -5.75 4.80
C ARG A 41 1.99 -5.83 3.43
N THR A 42 3.24 -6.27 3.39
CA THR A 42 4.00 -6.43 2.14
C THR A 42 3.47 -7.59 1.29
N LYS A 43 3.04 -8.69 1.91
CA LYS A 43 2.52 -9.88 1.23
C LYS A 43 1.14 -9.65 0.62
N PHE A 44 0.30 -8.87 1.28
CA PHE A 44 -1.07 -8.59 0.89
C PHE A 44 -1.29 -7.09 0.66
N PRO A 45 -0.68 -6.49 -0.38
CA PRO A 45 -0.76 -5.04 -0.60
C PRO A 45 -2.18 -4.55 -0.93
N MET A 46 -3.08 -5.45 -1.36
CA MET A 46 -4.46 -5.11 -1.72
C MET A 46 -5.40 -5.35 -0.53
N GLU A 47 -5.79 -4.27 0.17
CA GLU A 47 -6.56 -4.34 1.41
C GLU A 47 -7.92 -4.99 1.22
N GLN A 48 -8.67 -4.51 0.23
CA GLN A 48 -10.02 -4.98 -0.06
C GLN A 48 -10.07 -6.49 -0.33
N ARG A 49 -9.20 -6.97 -1.23
CA ARG A 49 -9.12 -8.41 -1.56
C ARG A 49 -8.82 -9.26 -0.34
N GLN A 50 -7.99 -8.76 0.57
CA GLN A 50 -7.63 -9.51 1.76
C GLN A 50 -8.78 -9.54 2.77
N ARG A 51 -9.52 -8.45 2.91
CA ARG A 51 -10.76 -8.42 3.73
C ARG A 51 -11.82 -9.36 3.18
N GLU A 52 -12.01 -9.43 1.86
CA GLU A 52 -12.88 -10.42 1.20
C GLU A 52 -12.46 -11.86 1.56
N ILE A 53 -11.17 -12.18 1.47
CA ILE A 53 -10.66 -13.51 1.85
C ILE A 53 -10.93 -13.81 3.33
N LEU A 54 -10.74 -12.85 4.23
CA LEU A 54 -11.04 -13.03 5.65
C LEU A 54 -12.54 -13.23 5.90
N ALA A 55 -13.40 -12.45 5.22
CA ALA A 55 -14.85 -12.57 5.30
C ALA A 55 -15.33 -13.94 4.79
N ASP A 56 -14.85 -14.37 3.62
CA ASP A 56 -15.14 -15.69 3.06
C ASP A 56 -14.74 -16.80 4.04
N LYS A 57 -13.53 -16.70 4.62
CA LYS A 57 -13.05 -17.67 5.62
C LYS A 57 -13.92 -17.72 6.88
N MET A 58 -14.51 -16.60 7.31
CA MET A 58 -15.44 -16.55 8.44
C MET A 58 -16.81 -17.15 8.11
N LEU A 59 -17.37 -16.83 6.94
CA LEU A 59 -18.63 -17.43 6.46
C LEU A 59 -18.47 -18.94 6.23
N GLU A 60 -17.29 -19.39 5.80
CA GLU A 60 -16.93 -20.80 5.67
C GLU A 60 -16.70 -21.50 7.02
N SER A 61 -16.70 -20.78 8.15
CA SER A 61 -16.21 -21.26 9.45
C SER A 61 -14.81 -21.90 9.39
N ASP A 62 -13.99 -21.44 8.45
CA ASP A 62 -12.58 -21.80 8.23
C ASP A 62 -11.68 -20.72 8.81
N THR A 63 -11.92 -20.40 10.07
CA THR A 63 -11.26 -19.31 10.81
C THR A 63 -9.87 -19.69 11.31
N PHE A 64 -9.42 -20.94 11.12
CA PHE A 64 -8.08 -21.39 11.54
C PHE A 64 -6.99 -20.50 10.94
N TYR A 65 -7.11 -20.18 9.65
CA TYR A 65 -6.19 -19.26 8.95
C TYR A 65 -6.19 -17.86 9.58
N ILE A 66 -7.36 -17.37 9.97
CA ILE A 66 -7.53 -16.03 10.56
C ILE A 66 -6.94 -15.99 11.98
N LYS A 67 -7.27 -16.99 12.80
CA LYS A 67 -6.70 -17.20 14.14
C LYS A 67 -5.18 -17.29 14.09
N HIS A 68 -4.66 -17.99 13.09
CA HIS A 68 -3.25 -18.09 12.81
C HIS A 68 -2.64 -16.71 12.52
N LEU A 69 -3.24 -15.93 11.63
CA LEU A 69 -2.77 -14.57 11.33
C LEU A 69 -2.76 -13.70 12.58
N ILE A 70 -3.85 -13.65 13.34
CA ILE A 70 -3.93 -12.87 14.59
C ILE A 70 -2.84 -13.31 15.57
N SER A 71 -2.62 -14.63 15.72
CA SER A 71 -1.61 -15.17 16.63
C SER A 71 -0.16 -14.87 16.23
N SER A 72 0.09 -14.53 14.97
CA SER A 72 1.40 -14.12 14.47
C SER A 72 1.81 -12.71 14.92
N VAL A 73 0.92 -11.98 15.59
CA VAL A 73 1.08 -10.61 16.03
C VAL A 73 0.86 -10.51 17.54
N LEU A 74 1.68 -9.69 18.21
CA LEU A 74 1.74 -9.62 19.67
C LEU A 74 0.93 -8.45 20.20
N GLY A 75 0.23 -8.64 21.32
CA GLY A 75 -0.41 -7.56 22.09
C GLY A 75 -1.82 -7.86 22.57
N HIS A 76 -2.28 -7.07 23.54
CA HIS A 76 -3.63 -7.16 24.11
C HIS A 76 -4.74 -6.98 23.06
N GLU A 77 -4.49 -6.19 22.02
CA GLU A 77 -5.40 -5.99 20.89
C GLU A 77 -5.61 -7.28 20.08
N GLY A 78 -4.55 -8.06 19.85
CA GLY A 78 -4.64 -9.36 19.18
C GLY A 78 -5.45 -10.37 19.97
N ASP A 79 -5.27 -10.42 21.30
CA ASP A 79 -6.09 -11.28 22.16
C ASP A 79 -7.56 -10.84 22.19
N ALA A 80 -7.84 -9.52 22.13
CA ALA A 80 -9.20 -8.99 22.03
C ALA A 80 -9.87 -9.38 20.69
N LEU A 81 -9.15 -9.28 19.57
CA LEU A 81 -9.64 -9.73 18.26
C LEU A 81 -9.84 -11.24 18.21
N MET A 82 -8.94 -12.01 18.82
CA MET A 82 -9.10 -13.45 18.95
C MET A 82 -10.37 -13.81 19.74
N ASN A 83 -10.66 -13.06 20.82
CA ASN A 83 -11.88 -13.24 21.60
C ASN A 83 -13.13 -12.84 20.81
N ARG A 84 -13.07 -11.76 20.02
CA ARG A 84 -14.17 -11.39 19.12
C ARG A 84 -14.41 -12.43 18.05
N LEU A 85 -13.36 -12.95 17.41
CA LEU A 85 -13.48 -14.02 16.43
C LEU A 85 -14.05 -15.30 17.07
N ASN A 86 -13.63 -15.64 18.30
CA ASN A 86 -14.24 -16.74 19.05
C ASN A 86 -15.71 -16.47 19.43
N ALA A 87 -16.09 -15.22 19.70
CA ALA A 87 -17.46 -14.82 20.00
C ALA A 87 -18.35 -14.87 18.75
N TYR A 88 -17.89 -14.30 17.64
CA TYR A 88 -18.50 -14.44 16.31
C TYR A 88 -18.70 -15.91 15.98
N GLU A 89 -17.65 -16.71 16.12
CA GLU A 89 -17.79 -18.15 15.95
C GLU A 89 -18.82 -18.70 16.91
N THR A 90 -18.88 -18.34 18.18
CA THR A 90 -19.87 -18.91 19.12
C THR A 90 -21.31 -18.51 18.79
N GLU A 91 -21.52 -17.28 18.33
CA GLU A 91 -22.82 -16.68 18.05
C GLU A 91 -23.39 -17.14 16.70
N PHE A 92 -22.55 -17.18 15.68
CA PHE A 92 -22.91 -17.59 14.33
C PHE A 92 -22.52 -19.05 14.03
N ARG A 93 -21.97 -19.80 15.01
CA ARG A 93 -21.71 -21.26 14.94
C ARG A 93 -23.01 -21.98 14.64
N LYS A 94 -23.25 -22.17 13.35
CA LYS A 94 -24.10 -23.25 12.88
C LYS A 94 -23.17 -24.42 12.67
N ASN A 95 -23.51 -25.57 13.26
CA ASN A 95 -23.01 -26.83 12.73
C ASN A 95 -23.25 -26.77 11.22
N GLN A 96 -22.27 -27.10 10.40
CA GLN A 96 -22.41 -26.93 8.97
C GLN A 96 -21.64 -27.98 8.21
N TYR A 97 -22.00 -28.19 6.96
CA TYR A 97 -21.18 -28.96 6.05
C TYR A 97 -20.83 -28.15 4.81
N SER A 98 -19.65 -28.45 4.27
CA SER A 98 -19.20 -27.92 2.99
C SER A 98 -18.79 -29.05 2.08
N VAL A 99 -19.06 -28.90 0.79
CA VAL A 99 -18.67 -29.83 -0.26
C VAL A 99 -17.54 -29.20 -1.05
N TYR A 100 -16.39 -29.87 -1.05
CA TYR A 100 -15.19 -29.47 -1.77
C TYR A 100 -15.07 -30.31 -3.04
N HIS A 101 -15.11 -29.65 -4.18
CA HIS A 101 -14.90 -30.25 -5.50
C HIS A 101 -13.47 -30.05 -5.97
N LEU A 102 -12.91 -31.05 -6.65
CA LEU A 102 -11.56 -30.96 -7.18
C LEU A 102 -11.52 -29.99 -8.37
N LYS A 103 -10.67 -28.96 -8.32
CA LYS A 103 -10.53 -27.98 -9.41
C LYS A 103 -10.11 -28.66 -10.71
N SER A 104 -10.59 -28.14 -11.84
CA SER A 104 -10.36 -28.68 -13.20
C SER A 104 -8.88 -28.88 -13.56
N ASP A 105 -7.98 -28.05 -13.03
CA ASP A 105 -6.53 -28.13 -13.28
C ASP A 105 -5.89 -29.40 -12.71
N TYR A 106 -6.53 -29.99 -11.69
CA TYR A 106 -6.10 -31.21 -11.04
C TYR A 106 -6.90 -32.43 -11.51
N ASP A 107 -8.07 -32.22 -12.12
CA ASP A 107 -8.94 -33.27 -12.65
C ASP A 107 -8.23 -34.17 -13.68
N LYS A 108 -7.35 -33.61 -14.52
CA LYS A 108 -6.56 -34.40 -15.49
C LYS A 108 -5.45 -35.24 -14.86
N LYS A 109 -5.05 -34.96 -13.62
CA LYS A 109 -3.93 -35.60 -12.91
C LYS A 109 -4.39 -36.65 -11.90
N CYS A 110 -5.60 -36.51 -11.34
CA CYS A 110 -6.17 -37.42 -10.36
C CYS A 110 -7.14 -38.43 -11.04
N GLY A 111 -7.02 -39.72 -10.72
CA GLY A 111 -7.86 -40.77 -11.31
C GLY A 111 -9.36 -40.70 -10.95
N TYR A 112 -10.10 -41.77 -11.24
CA TYR A 112 -11.56 -41.84 -11.03
C TYR A 112 -12.00 -41.89 -9.54
N SER A 113 -11.10 -42.10 -8.58
CA SER A 113 -11.43 -41.95 -7.15
C SER A 113 -10.23 -41.51 -6.32
N LEU A 114 -10.48 -40.61 -5.36
CA LEU A 114 -9.46 -40.12 -4.44
C LEU A 114 -8.96 -41.18 -3.47
N LYS A 115 -9.76 -42.21 -3.20
CA LYS A 115 -9.33 -43.40 -2.45
C LYS A 115 -8.09 -44.04 -3.09
N SER A 116 -8.05 -44.12 -4.42
CA SER A 116 -6.92 -44.70 -5.15
C SER A 116 -5.66 -43.81 -5.12
N GLU A 117 -5.82 -42.48 -5.06
CA GLU A 117 -4.71 -41.53 -4.95
C GLU A 117 -4.16 -41.50 -3.53
N ARG A 118 -5.03 -41.57 -2.51
CA ARG A 118 -4.68 -41.74 -1.10
C ARG A 118 -3.88 -43.01 -0.85
N GLU A 119 -4.31 -44.15 -1.42
CA GLU A 119 -3.61 -45.43 -1.31
C GLU A 119 -2.24 -45.46 -2.00
N LYS A 120 -2.01 -44.58 -2.98
CA LYS A 120 -0.70 -44.38 -3.62
C LYS A 120 0.22 -43.42 -2.84
N GLY A 121 -0.27 -42.80 -1.77
CA GLY A 121 0.48 -41.81 -0.99
C GLY A 121 0.61 -40.44 -1.68
N ASN A 122 -0.25 -40.14 -2.67
CA ASN A 122 -0.22 -38.86 -3.36
C ASN A 122 -0.76 -37.73 -2.47
N TYR A 123 -0.17 -36.54 -2.65
CA TYR A 123 -0.44 -35.35 -1.84
C TYR A 123 -1.80 -34.77 -2.21
N ILE A 124 -2.72 -34.72 -1.24
CA ILE A 124 -4.05 -34.11 -1.36
C ILE A 124 -4.07 -32.90 -0.42
N ASN A 125 -4.14 -31.68 -0.98
CA ASN A 125 -4.24 -30.43 -0.22
C ASN A 125 -5.58 -29.75 -0.54
N LYS A 126 -6.17 -29.07 0.45
CA LYS A 126 -7.34 -28.21 0.34
C LYS A 126 -7.24 -27.21 -0.82
N ASP A 127 -6.05 -26.69 -1.13
CA ASP A 127 -5.82 -25.77 -2.26
C ASP A 127 -6.19 -26.34 -3.64
N MET A 128 -6.16 -27.68 -3.78
CA MET A 128 -6.55 -28.39 -5.01
C MET A 128 -8.07 -28.36 -5.26
N TYR A 129 -8.85 -27.92 -4.26
CA TYR A 129 -10.30 -27.97 -4.26
C TYR A 129 -10.89 -26.57 -4.24
N GLU A 130 -12.13 -26.47 -4.70
CA GLU A 130 -13.00 -25.33 -4.56
C GLU A 130 -14.27 -25.74 -3.82
N ILE A 131 -14.85 -24.82 -3.05
CA ILE A 131 -16.10 -25.08 -2.36
C ILE A 131 -17.23 -24.87 -3.37
N VAL A 132 -18.03 -25.91 -3.57
CA VAL A 132 -19.21 -25.86 -4.45
C VAL A 132 -20.51 -25.74 -3.67
N ARG A 133 -20.45 -25.94 -2.34
CA ARG A 133 -21.59 -25.79 -1.43
C ARG A 133 -21.13 -25.63 0.02
N SER A 134 -21.83 -24.80 0.79
CA SER A 134 -21.73 -24.73 2.25
C SER A 134 -23.11 -24.44 2.84
N GLU A 135 -23.55 -25.22 3.83
CA GLU A 135 -24.91 -25.15 4.38
C GLU A 135 -24.95 -25.49 5.88
N PRO A 136 -25.81 -24.82 6.67
CA PRO A 136 -26.01 -25.13 8.07
C PRO A 136 -26.70 -26.48 8.30
N LEU A 137 -26.50 -27.02 9.50
CA LEU A 137 -27.01 -28.28 10.02
C LEU A 137 -27.71 -28.02 11.35
N GLU A 138 -29.03 -28.10 11.36
CA GLU A 138 -29.83 -27.95 12.58
C GLU A 138 -29.68 -29.15 13.54
N GLN A 139 -29.24 -30.29 13.01
CA GLN A 139 -29.05 -31.53 13.77
C GLN A 139 -27.79 -32.25 13.30
N TYR A 140 -27.27 -33.12 14.17
CA TYR A 140 -26.17 -34.00 13.80
C TYR A 140 -26.56 -34.89 12.61
N LYS A 141 -25.72 -34.92 11.58
CA LYS A 141 -25.85 -35.73 10.37
C LYS A 141 -24.50 -36.33 10.03
N THR A 142 -24.54 -37.58 9.59
CA THR A 142 -23.42 -38.26 8.96
C THR A 142 -23.20 -37.73 7.53
N PRO A 143 -21.99 -37.85 6.97
CA PRO A 143 -21.74 -37.51 5.56
C PRO A 143 -22.69 -38.21 4.58
N MET A 144 -23.10 -39.44 4.92
CA MET A 144 -24.04 -40.23 4.13
C MET A 144 -25.46 -39.65 4.15
N GLU A 145 -25.95 -39.21 5.32
CA GLU A 145 -27.27 -38.55 5.42
C GLU A 145 -27.29 -37.21 4.70
N ILE A 146 -26.16 -36.49 4.69
CA ILE A 146 -25.99 -35.25 3.91
C ILE A 146 -26.08 -35.55 2.41
N ASP A 147 -25.30 -36.52 1.91
CA ASP A 147 -25.29 -36.92 0.50
C ASP A 147 -26.67 -37.42 0.05
N VAL A 148 -27.33 -38.28 0.83
CA VAL A 148 -28.70 -38.76 0.54
C VAL A 148 -29.70 -37.61 0.49
N GLY A 149 -29.62 -36.64 1.42
CA GLY A 149 -30.47 -35.45 1.40
C GLY A 149 -30.29 -34.63 0.12
N LEU A 150 -29.05 -34.44 -0.33
CA LEU A 150 -28.75 -33.76 -1.59
C LEU A 150 -29.29 -34.53 -2.81
N MET A 151 -29.22 -35.86 -2.81
CA MET A 151 -29.81 -36.69 -3.86
C MET A 151 -31.33 -36.54 -3.92
N ILE A 152 -32.00 -36.54 -2.77
CA ILE A 152 -33.46 -36.36 -2.67
C ILE A 152 -33.87 -34.98 -3.20
N ASN A 153 -33.18 -33.92 -2.78
CA ASN A 153 -33.46 -32.56 -3.25
C ASN A 153 -33.27 -32.43 -4.76
N LYS A 154 -32.21 -33.04 -5.32
CA LYS A 154 -31.97 -33.08 -6.76
C LYS A 154 -33.08 -33.83 -7.50
N ALA A 155 -33.52 -34.97 -6.97
CA ALA A 155 -34.62 -35.74 -7.53
C ALA A 155 -35.96 -34.99 -7.48
N ALA A 156 -36.14 -34.10 -6.48
CA ALA A 156 -37.28 -33.20 -6.36
C ALA A 156 -37.18 -31.95 -7.27
N GLY A 157 -36.13 -31.83 -8.10
CA GLY A 157 -35.96 -30.74 -9.06
C GLY A 157 -35.24 -29.51 -8.52
N ALA A 158 -34.72 -29.55 -7.28
CA ALA A 158 -33.91 -28.45 -6.75
C ALA A 158 -32.56 -28.36 -7.48
N ALA A 159 -32.11 -27.14 -7.75
CA ALA A 159 -30.78 -26.87 -8.30
C ALA A 159 -29.68 -27.10 -7.24
N VAL A 160 -29.39 -28.36 -6.94
CA VAL A 160 -28.40 -28.75 -5.93
C VAL A 160 -27.24 -29.53 -6.53
N TYR A 161 -26.03 -29.22 -6.07
CA TYR A 161 -24.82 -29.97 -6.41
C TYR A 161 -24.84 -31.33 -5.73
N GLN A 162 -24.57 -32.40 -6.49
CA GLN A 162 -24.54 -33.78 -5.98
C GLN A 162 -23.09 -34.25 -5.88
N PRO A 163 -22.59 -34.60 -4.68
CA PRO A 163 -21.21 -35.03 -4.50
C PRO A 163 -20.85 -36.25 -5.35
N ASP A 164 -19.65 -36.29 -5.91
CA ASP A 164 -19.07 -37.44 -6.62
C ASP A 164 -17.89 -38.08 -5.86
N LEU A 165 -17.23 -39.10 -6.44
CA LEU A 165 -16.13 -39.85 -5.81
C LEU A 165 -14.81 -39.05 -5.66
N ARG A 166 -14.79 -37.82 -6.17
CA ARG A 166 -13.70 -36.86 -6.08
C ARG A 166 -14.04 -35.70 -5.15
N ASP A 167 -15.23 -35.71 -4.56
CA ASP A 167 -15.62 -34.69 -3.61
C ASP A 167 -15.27 -35.08 -2.17
N ILE A 168 -14.99 -34.06 -1.38
CA ILE A 168 -14.75 -34.17 0.05
C ILE A 168 -15.86 -33.43 0.78
N ILE A 169 -16.53 -34.13 1.70
CA ILE A 169 -17.49 -33.49 2.60
C ILE A 169 -16.73 -33.15 3.88
N VAL A 170 -16.67 -31.86 4.22
CA VAL A 170 -16.18 -31.39 5.50
C VAL A 170 -17.37 -31.05 6.35
N ILE A 171 -17.43 -31.60 7.57
CA ILE A 171 -18.47 -31.29 8.53
C ILE A 171 -17.82 -30.61 9.73
N ASN A 172 -18.39 -29.47 10.12
CA ASN A 172 -18.01 -28.71 11.29
C ASN A 172 -19.07 -28.90 12.37
N TYR A 173 -18.65 -29.46 13.51
CA TYR A 173 -19.46 -29.58 14.72
C TYR A 173 -18.69 -28.98 15.89
N ASP A 174 -19.29 -28.03 16.60
CA ASP A 174 -18.69 -27.41 17.79
C ASP A 174 -17.26 -26.86 17.57
N GLY A 175 -16.95 -26.41 16.34
CA GLY A 175 -15.62 -25.93 15.95
C GLY A 175 -14.60 -27.02 15.60
N GLN A 176 -15.01 -28.30 15.63
CA GLN A 176 -14.20 -29.42 15.16
C GLN A 176 -14.57 -29.76 13.72
N GLN A 177 -13.58 -29.65 12.83
CA GLN A 177 -13.75 -30.03 11.44
C GLN A 177 -13.32 -31.49 11.23
N LYS A 178 -14.18 -32.26 10.55
CA LYS A 178 -13.87 -33.60 10.06
C LYS A 178 -14.17 -33.68 8.57
N ALA A 179 -13.18 -34.08 7.80
CA ALA A 179 -13.30 -34.30 6.37
C ALA A 179 -13.54 -35.78 6.05
N TYR A 180 -14.28 -36.04 4.98
CA TYR A 180 -14.66 -37.38 4.56
C TYR A 180 -14.57 -37.55 3.05
N PHE A 181 -13.83 -38.57 2.60
CA PHE A 181 -13.85 -39.00 1.21
C PHE A 181 -15.12 -39.80 0.92
N LYS A 182 -15.77 -39.51 -0.21
CA LYS A 182 -16.85 -40.34 -0.72
C LYS A 182 -16.31 -41.65 -1.31
N GLY A 183 -16.79 -42.78 -0.79
CA GLY A 183 -16.59 -44.10 -1.37
C GLY A 183 -17.86 -44.62 -2.06
N LEU A 184 -17.74 -45.75 -2.77
CA LEU A 184 -18.87 -46.39 -3.46
C LEU A 184 -19.97 -46.89 -2.51
N LYS A 185 -19.64 -47.19 -1.25
CA LYS A 185 -20.55 -47.79 -0.27
C LYS A 185 -20.52 -47.12 1.11
N GLU A 186 -19.51 -46.30 1.37
CA GLU A 186 -19.26 -45.70 2.68
C GLU A 186 -18.42 -44.42 2.53
N TYR A 187 -18.42 -43.60 3.56
CA TYR A 187 -17.52 -42.45 3.70
C TYR A 187 -16.35 -42.82 4.60
N THR A 188 -15.15 -42.38 4.24
CA THR A 188 -13.95 -42.61 5.06
C THR A 188 -13.36 -41.28 5.52
N GLU A 189 -13.04 -41.18 6.80
CA GLU A 189 -12.42 -39.97 7.35
C GLU A 189 -11.07 -39.66 6.65
N ALA A 190 -10.88 -38.37 6.41
CA ALA A 190 -9.79 -37.76 5.66
C ALA A 190 -9.09 -36.67 6.50
N PRO A 191 -8.55 -37.01 7.70
CA PRO A 191 -7.94 -36.01 8.58
C PRO A 191 -6.75 -35.27 7.95
N GLU A 192 -6.15 -35.83 6.90
CA GLU A 192 -5.13 -35.16 6.09
C GLU A 192 -5.64 -33.91 5.35
N PHE A 193 -6.94 -33.81 5.08
CA PHE A 193 -7.52 -32.69 4.33
C PHE A 193 -7.66 -31.41 5.17
N THR A 194 -7.84 -31.57 6.49
CA THR A 194 -7.94 -30.48 7.47
C THR A 194 -6.67 -30.35 8.31
N GLY A 195 -5.65 -31.16 8.02
CA GLY A 195 -4.38 -31.20 8.76
C GLY A 195 -3.25 -30.44 8.05
N VAL A 196 -2.11 -30.30 8.75
CA VAL A 196 -0.89 -29.69 8.17
C VAL A 196 0.10 -30.79 7.85
N HIS A 197 0.53 -30.90 6.59
CA HIS A 197 1.55 -31.88 6.22
C HIS A 197 2.92 -31.48 6.75
N ILE A 198 3.60 -32.43 7.40
CA ILE A 198 4.85 -32.19 8.12
C ILE A 198 6.03 -32.73 7.33
N THR A 199 7.05 -31.89 7.12
CA THR A 199 8.35 -32.29 6.56
C THR A 199 9.35 -32.68 7.63
N SER A 200 9.35 -31.98 8.77
CA SER A 200 10.26 -32.25 9.89
C SER A 200 9.55 -32.09 11.23
N ALA A 201 9.89 -32.92 12.21
CA ALA A 201 9.39 -32.81 13.57
C ALA A 201 10.54 -33.05 14.57
N ALA A 202 10.62 -32.24 15.62
CA ALA A 202 11.62 -32.38 16.66
C ALA A 202 11.04 -31.96 18.02
N LEU A 203 11.46 -32.62 19.11
CA LEU A 203 11.08 -32.20 20.46
C LEU A 203 11.48 -30.75 20.66
N SER A 204 10.52 -29.93 21.09
CA SER A 204 10.76 -28.51 21.28
C SER A 204 11.39 -28.21 22.64
N ASN A 205 11.86 -26.98 22.81
CA ASN A 205 12.30 -26.39 24.07
C ASN A 205 11.13 -25.96 24.95
N TYR A 206 9.90 -26.39 24.64
CA TYR A 206 8.67 -26.07 25.39
C TYR A 206 8.00 -27.35 25.89
N LYS A 207 7.50 -27.30 27.13
CA LYS A 207 7.00 -28.48 27.85
C LYS A 207 5.83 -29.14 27.12
N GLY A 208 5.99 -30.42 26.78
CA GLY A 208 4.94 -31.25 26.19
C GLY A 208 4.64 -30.94 24.71
N LEU A 209 5.48 -30.14 24.04
CA LEU A 209 5.27 -29.72 22.65
C LEU A 209 6.39 -30.21 21.74
N THR A 210 6.01 -30.48 20.50
CA THR A 210 6.92 -30.78 19.39
C THR A 210 6.91 -29.60 18.42
N ALA A 211 8.10 -29.22 17.96
CA ALA A 211 8.27 -28.27 16.87
C ALA A 211 8.10 -29.00 15.53
N PHE A 212 7.35 -28.40 14.62
CA PHE A 212 7.08 -28.97 13.30
C PHE A 212 7.48 -27.96 12.21
N LEU A 213 8.11 -28.45 11.15
CA LEU A 213 8.24 -27.75 9.88
C LEU A 213 7.22 -28.33 8.92
N GLY A 214 6.30 -27.50 8.45
CA GLY A 214 5.28 -27.87 7.48
C GLY A 214 5.82 -27.89 6.06
N LYS A 215 5.16 -28.65 5.18
CA LYS A 215 5.45 -28.70 3.73
C LYS A 215 5.17 -27.36 3.04
N ASP A 216 4.35 -26.53 3.66
CA ASP A 216 4.10 -25.13 3.29
C ASP A 216 5.24 -24.18 3.67
N GLY A 217 6.30 -24.67 4.34
CA GLY A 217 7.48 -23.90 4.74
C GLY A 217 7.36 -23.25 6.11
N ASN A 218 6.22 -23.39 6.77
CA ASN A 218 5.91 -22.76 8.05
C ASN A 218 6.39 -23.59 9.25
N VAL A 219 6.65 -22.91 10.37
CA VAL A 219 7.08 -23.49 11.64
C VAL A 219 5.93 -23.48 12.63
N TYR A 220 5.69 -24.60 13.31
CA TYR A 220 4.60 -24.79 14.26
C TYR A 220 5.08 -25.40 15.59
N LEU A 221 4.29 -25.20 16.64
CA LEU A 221 4.32 -25.98 17.88
C LEU A 221 2.99 -26.70 18.08
N GLY A 222 3.04 -27.97 18.49
CA GLY A 222 1.83 -28.73 18.79
C GLY A 222 2.11 -29.97 19.63
N LYS A 223 1.04 -30.62 20.09
CA LYS A 223 1.11 -31.88 20.84
C LYS A 223 1.67 -33.02 19.99
N SER A 224 2.62 -33.78 20.54
CA SER A 224 3.35 -34.83 19.83
C SER A 224 2.46 -35.95 19.28
N GLU A 225 1.42 -36.33 20.02
CA GLU A 225 0.49 -37.43 19.70
C GLU A 225 -0.42 -37.17 18.49
N ARG A 226 -0.48 -35.92 18.01
CA ARG A 226 -1.29 -35.53 16.85
C ARG A 226 -0.52 -35.61 15.52
N ASN A 227 0.78 -35.83 15.56
CA ASN A 227 1.58 -36.09 14.36
C ASN A 227 1.37 -37.54 13.91
N LEU A 228 0.56 -37.72 12.87
CA LEU A 228 0.18 -39.03 12.35
C LEU A 228 1.08 -39.40 11.17
N TYR A 229 1.68 -40.59 11.26
CA TYR A 229 2.43 -41.22 10.18
C TYR A 229 2.01 -42.68 10.05
N ASN A 230 1.55 -43.09 8.87
CA ASN A 230 1.21 -44.46 8.58
C ASN A 230 2.34 -45.13 7.79
N SER A 231 3.15 -45.92 8.49
CA SER A 231 4.30 -46.65 7.92
C SER A 231 3.89 -47.72 6.90
N GLU A 232 2.69 -48.30 7.02
CA GLU A 232 2.20 -49.34 6.11
C GLU A 232 1.73 -48.77 4.77
N LYS A 233 1.19 -47.54 4.78
CA LYS A 233 0.61 -46.89 3.58
C LYS A 233 1.53 -45.88 2.89
N LYS A 234 2.77 -45.70 3.36
CA LYS A 234 3.74 -44.70 2.85
C LYS A 234 3.15 -43.28 2.71
N SER A 235 2.20 -42.91 3.57
CA SER A 235 1.60 -41.57 3.53
C SER A 235 2.58 -40.54 4.11
N LEU A 236 2.59 -39.33 3.55
CA LEU A 236 3.35 -38.22 4.14
C LEU A 236 2.88 -37.97 5.59
N PRO A 237 3.79 -37.72 6.54
CA PRO A 237 3.41 -37.31 7.89
C PRO A 237 2.53 -36.07 7.84
N PHE A 238 1.52 -36.00 8.69
CA PHE A 238 0.69 -34.81 8.86
C PHE A 238 0.25 -34.65 10.31
N TYR A 239 0.02 -33.42 10.71
CA TYR A 239 -0.54 -33.06 11.99
C TYR A 239 -2.06 -33.02 11.88
N ASN A 240 -2.75 -33.88 12.64
CA ASN A 240 -4.21 -33.83 12.74
C ASN A 240 -4.60 -32.64 13.62
N ASN A 241 -5.09 -31.57 12.97
CA ASN A 241 -5.50 -30.34 13.63
C ASN A 241 -7.02 -30.22 13.84
N SER A 242 -7.76 -31.34 13.84
CA SER A 242 -9.23 -31.33 14.06
C SER A 242 -9.68 -30.70 15.39
N ASP A 243 -8.78 -30.59 16.37
CA ASP A 243 -9.01 -29.92 17.66
C ASP A 243 -8.44 -28.51 17.75
N ASN A 244 -7.90 -27.97 16.65
CA ASN A 244 -7.25 -26.67 16.56
C ASN A 244 -6.08 -26.47 17.55
N SER A 245 -5.40 -27.56 17.94
CA SER A 245 -4.28 -27.50 18.92
C SER A 245 -2.91 -27.14 18.32
N LEU A 246 -2.77 -27.09 17.00
CA LEU A 246 -1.53 -26.67 16.34
C LEU A 246 -1.38 -25.15 16.36
N THR A 247 -0.27 -24.67 16.91
CA THR A 247 0.07 -23.24 16.96
C THR A 247 1.13 -22.92 15.91
N PHE A 248 0.90 -21.91 15.08
CA PHE A 248 1.94 -21.38 14.19
C PHE A 248 2.89 -20.46 14.94
N ILE A 249 4.17 -20.55 14.56
CA ILE A 249 5.24 -19.77 15.15
C ILE A 249 5.82 -18.79 14.15
N SER A 250 6.20 -19.23 12.95
CA SER A 250 6.87 -18.35 11.98
C SER A 250 6.89 -18.96 10.57
N ASP A 251 6.87 -18.11 9.55
CA ASP A 251 7.11 -18.48 8.15
C ASP A 251 8.61 -18.56 7.81
N ASN A 252 9.46 -18.11 8.72
CA ASN A 252 10.90 -18.24 8.65
C ASN A 252 11.31 -19.63 9.17
N LYS A 253 11.57 -20.56 8.23
CA LYS A 253 12.00 -21.93 8.54
C LYS A 253 13.20 -22.03 9.49
N LYS A 254 14.04 -20.99 9.61
CA LYS A 254 15.16 -20.96 10.56
C LYS A 254 14.68 -21.05 12.01
N MET A 255 13.49 -20.52 12.31
CA MET A 255 12.89 -20.58 13.65
C MET A 255 12.67 -22.02 14.13
N PHE A 256 12.51 -22.98 13.23
CA PHE A 256 12.44 -24.40 13.61
C PHE A 256 13.65 -24.82 14.46
N SER A 257 14.87 -24.41 14.06
CA SER A 257 16.09 -24.70 14.80
C SER A 257 16.18 -23.95 16.14
N PHE A 258 15.60 -22.75 16.25
CA PHE A 258 15.51 -22.03 17.52
C PHE A 258 14.55 -22.71 18.50
N LEU A 259 13.48 -23.34 18.00
CA LEU A 259 12.48 -24.01 18.84
C LEU A 259 12.94 -25.36 19.38
N CYS A 260 13.79 -26.10 18.67
CA CYS A 260 14.21 -27.46 19.07
C CYS A 260 15.72 -27.62 19.34
N GLY A 261 16.53 -26.62 18.99
CA GLY A 261 17.98 -26.66 19.18
C GLY A 261 18.38 -26.42 20.63
N SER A 262 19.51 -26.99 21.05
CA SER A 262 20.14 -26.68 22.34
C SER A 262 21.00 -25.42 22.31
N GLY A 263 21.08 -24.73 21.16
CA GLY A 263 22.00 -23.64 20.92
C GLY A 263 23.10 -23.98 19.92
N TRP A 264 24.04 -23.05 19.75
CA TRP A 264 25.17 -23.16 18.83
C TRP A 264 26.50 -23.01 19.57
N VAL A 265 27.54 -23.65 19.05
CA VAL A 265 28.91 -23.57 19.58
C VAL A 265 29.52 -22.20 19.31
N LEU A 266 29.08 -21.51 18.26
CA LEU A 266 29.50 -20.16 17.90
C LEU A 266 28.63 -19.11 18.59
N SER A 267 29.21 -17.94 18.83
CA SER A 267 28.51 -16.77 19.35
C SER A 267 27.50 -16.22 18.33
N GLN A 268 26.57 -15.37 18.78
CA GLN A 268 25.58 -14.74 17.90
C GLN A 268 26.24 -13.93 16.77
N SER A 269 27.36 -13.25 17.03
CA SER A 269 28.11 -12.47 16.04
C SER A 269 28.76 -13.36 14.98
N GLU A 270 29.43 -14.43 15.40
CA GLU A 270 30.07 -15.37 14.47
C GLU A 270 29.05 -16.09 13.57
N MET A 271 27.86 -16.36 14.11
CA MET A 271 26.74 -16.92 13.35
C MET A 271 26.13 -15.93 12.34
N ILE A 272 26.32 -14.62 12.52
CA ILE A 272 25.99 -13.62 11.50
C ILE A 272 27.10 -13.55 10.45
N GLU A 273 28.36 -13.50 10.88
CA GLU A 273 29.53 -13.40 10.01
C GLU A 273 29.64 -14.58 9.03
N ASN A 274 29.29 -15.79 9.48
CA ASN A 274 29.29 -16.98 8.63
C ASN A 274 28.02 -17.13 7.75
N GLY A 275 27.07 -16.20 7.84
CA GLY A 275 25.84 -16.17 7.05
C GLY A 275 24.76 -17.17 7.48
N ALA A 276 24.92 -17.90 8.59
CA ALA A 276 23.90 -18.81 9.09
C ALA A 276 22.63 -18.05 9.51
N PHE A 277 22.79 -16.90 10.18
CA PHE A 277 21.71 -16.03 10.64
C PHE A 277 21.95 -14.57 10.26
N THR A 278 20.87 -13.80 10.24
CA THR A 278 20.87 -12.36 10.04
C THR A 278 20.44 -11.65 11.32
N LYS A 279 20.69 -10.34 11.40
CA LYS A 279 20.14 -9.51 12.49
C LYS A 279 18.61 -9.60 12.56
N SER A 280 17.94 -9.71 11.41
CA SER A 280 16.49 -9.86 11.33
C SER A 280 16.01 -11.21 11.89
N ASP A 281 16.77 -12.29 11.70
CA ASP A 281 16.43 -13.61 12.26
C ASP A 281 16.43 -13.58 13.80
N TYR A 282 17.43 -12.91 14.40
CA TYR A 282 17.48 -12.74 15.86
C TYR A 282 16.40 -11.81 16.38
N GLN A 283 16.11 -10.73 15.66
CA GLN A 283 15.01 -9.84 16.03
C GLN A 283 13.68 -10.59 16.06
N GLU A 284 13.38 -11.36 15.00
CA GLU A 284 12.16 -12.17 14.92
C GLU A 284 12.07 -13.15 16.09
N PHE A 285 13.15 -13.85 16.43
CA PHE A 285 13.13 -14.76 17.58
C PHE A 285 12.91 -14.02 18.92
N ALA A 286 13.54 -12.86 19.12
CA ALA A 286 13.35 -12.05 20.32
C ALA A 286 11.88 -11.57 20.46
N GLU A 287 11.25 -11.20 19.36
CA GLU A 287 9.83 -10.85 19.30
C GLU A 287 8.96 -12.07 19.64
N LEU A 288 9.21 -13.23 19.01
CA LEU A 288 8.48 -14.47 19.29
C LEU A 288 8.54 -14.87 20.78
N GLN A 289 9.69 -14.70 21.43
CA GLN A 289 9.86 -14.95 22.88
C GLN A 289 9.01 -14.05 23.76
N LYS A 290 8.92 -12.75 23.44
CA LYS A 290 8.00 -11.80 24.09
C LYS A 290 6.54 -12.07 23.74
N GLY A 291 6.33 -12.93 22.75
CA GLY A 291 5.10 -13.05 22.01
C GLY A 291 4.38 -14.38 22.12
N VAL A 292 4.09 -15.01 20.98
CA VAL A 292 3.39 -16.29 20.91
C VAL A 292 4.05 -17.37 21.77
N LEU A 293 5.38 -17.34 21.92
CA LEU A 293 6.12 -18.31 22.73
C LEU A 293 5.99 -18.07 24.23
N SER A 294 5.61 -16.86 24.67
CA SER A 294 5.35 -16.57 26.09
C SER A 294 4.17 -17.36 26.66
N LYS A 295 3.30 -17.89 25.80
CA LYS A 295 2.14 -18.73 26.16
C LYS A 295 2.54 -20.15 26.58
N PHE A 296 3.80 -20.55 26.36
CA PHE A 296 4.28 -21.90 26.61
C PHE A 296 5.39 -21.90 27.67
N GLU A 297 5.42 -22.95 28.51
CA GLU A 297 6.44 -23.12 29.55
C GLU A 297 7.78 -23.56 28.91
N PRO A 298 8.84 -22.75 28.92
CA PRO A 298 10.14 -23.15 28.40
C PRO A 298 10.80 -24.18 29.33
N ILE A 299 11.35 -25.24 28.75
CA ILE A 299 12.09 -26.29 29.49
C ILE A 299 13.60 -26.18 29.28
N ARG A 300 14.05 -25.37 28.31
CA ARG A 300 15.46 -25.15 27.99
C ARG A 300 15.65 -23.75 27.41
N GLU A 301 16.70 -23.08 27.86
CA GLU A 301 17.17 -21.82 27.27
C GLU A 301 18.14 -22.09 26.13
N ILE A 302 18.05 -21.30 25.06
CA ILE A 302 18.94 -21.42 23.90
C ILE A 302 20.22 -20.61 24.13
N THR A 303 21.38 -21.21 23.83
CA THR A 303 22.68 -20.59 24.06
C THR A 303 23.51 -20.46 22.78
N PHE A 304 24.41 -19.48 22.73
CA PHE A 304 25.37 -19.23 21.68
C PHE A 304 26.74 -19.12 22.31
N ASN A 305 27.61 -20.10 22.04
CA ASN A 305 28.90 -20.28 22.72
C ASN A 305 28.75 -20.31 24.26
N GLY A 306 27.72 -21.02 24.75
CA GLY A 306 27.43 -21.15 26.18
C GLY A 306 26.73 -19.94 26.82
N GLU A 307 26.64 -18.80 26.12
CA GLU A 307 25.92 -17.62 26.62
C GLU A 307 24.45 -17.64 26.19
N PRO A 308 23.50 -17.24 27.05
CA PRO A 308 22.10 -17.11 26.67
C PRO A 308 21.88 -16.19 25.47
N PHE A 309 20.85 -16.48 24.68
CA PHE A 309 20.43 -15.57 23.61
C PHE A 309 20.15 -14.16 24.14
N ASN A 310 20.76 -13.16 23.51
CA ASN A 310 20.64 -11.75 23.86
C ASN A 310 20.51 -10.89 22.59
N TYR A 311 19.46 -10.07 22.51
CA TYR A 311 19.27 -9.11 21.44
C TYR A 311 19.32 -7.68 22.01
N PRO A 312 20.36 -6.87 21.71
CA PRO A 312 20.45 -5.49 22.20
C PRO A 312 19.40 -4.60 21.51
N ASP A 313 18.66 -3.79 22.27
CA ASP A 313 17.79 -2.74 21.72
C ASP A 313 18.61 -1.74 20.88
N TYR A 314 18.53 -1.84 19.55
CA TYR A 314 19.32 -1.03 18.61
C TYR A 314 18.84 0.42 18.41
N ASN A 315 17.82 0.88 19.15
CA ASN A 315 17.25 2.23 19.03
C ASN A 315 18.12 3.36 19.64
N ARG A 316 19.36 3.09 20.08
CA ARG A 316 20.20 4.10 20.76
C ARG A 316 21.36 4.66 19.95
N ASN A 317 21.64 4.15 18.74
CA ASN A 317 22.90 4.43 18.04
C ASN A 317 22.78 5.13 16.67
N ILE A 318 21.58 5.58 16.27
CA ILE A 318 21.39 6.31 15.00
C ILE A 318 21.80 7.80 15.11
N GLU A 319 21.82 8.36 16.32
CA GLU A 319 22.13 9.79 16.54
C GLU A 319 23.65 10.12 16.58
N GLN A 320 24.55 9.14 16.47
CA GLN A 320 26.00 9.39 16.62
C GLN A 320 26.83 9.17 15.35
N THR A 321 26.20 8.82 14.23
CA THR A 321 26.93 8.54 12.96
C THR A 321 26.77 9.62 11.89
N ALA A 322 25.95 10.64 12.12
CA ALA A 322 25.72 11.74 11.15
C ALA A 322 26.78 12.86 11.17
N GLU A 323 27.73 12.88 12.12
CA GLU A 323 28.66 14.00 12.30
C GLU A 323 30.08 13.81 11.73
N LYS A 324 30.35 12.74 10.96
CA LYS A 324 31.73 12.41 10.51
C LYS A 324 32.01 12.46 9.01
N GLN A 325 31.11 13.00 8.18
CA GLN A 325 31.33 13.14 6.72
C GLN A 325 31.20 14.57 6.20
N LYS A 326 31.64 15.56 6.98
CA LYS A 326 32.01 16.88 6.47
C LYS A 326 33.49 17.09 6.71
N ASN A 327 34.33 16.71 5.74
CA ASN A 327 35.61 17.34 5.44
C ASN A 327 36.34 16.53 4.36
N GLU A 328 36.23 16.96 3.11
CA GLU A 328 37.34 17.12 2.16
C GLU A 328 36.79 17.75 0.87
N LYS A 329 37.09 19.03 0.64
CA LYS A 329 36.71 19.81 -0.55
C LYS A 329 37.88 19.91 -1.52
N GLY A 330 37.63 19.58 -2.79
CA GLY A 330 38.33 20.08 -3.96
C GLY A 330 37.38 21.01 -4.74
N VAL A 331 37.85 22.24 -5.00
CA VAL A 331 37.13 23.44 -5.46
C VAL A 331 36.33 23.31 -6.76
N LEU A 332 35.02 23.61 -6.70
CA LEU A 332 34.27 24.49 -7.61
C LEU A 332 33.32 25.36 -6.73
N LYS A 333 33.04 26.60 -7.15
CA LYS A 333 32.45 27.65 -6.29
C LYS A 333 30.97 27.36 -5.92
N ASN A 334 30.68 27.30 -4.61
CA ASN A 334 29.32 27.32 -4.05
C ASN A 334 28.53 28.58 -4.46
N MET A 335 27.23 28.44 -4.63
CA MET A 335 26.28 29.42 -5.17
C MET A 335 25.90 30.62 -4.26
N ASN A 336 26.55 30.82 -3.11
CA ASN A 336 26.29 32.00 -2.25
C ASN A 336 26.63 33.35 -2.91
N ASP A 337 27.20 33.35 -4.13
CA ASP A 337 27.59 34.54 -4.89
C ASP A 337 26.71 34.83 -6.13
N TYR A 338 25.67 34.03 -6.43
CA TYR A 338 24.77 34.29 -7.58
C TYR A 338 23.61 35.19 -7.17
N LYS A 339 23.65 36.48 -7.57
CA LYS A 339 22.55 37.42 -7.39
C LYS A 339 21.47 37.14 -8.45
N PHE A 340 20.25 36.80 -8.04
CA PHE A 340 19.07 36.79 -8.91
C PHE A 340 18.13 37.93 -8.50
N ALA A 341 18.03 38.95 -9.34
CA ALA A 341 17.20 40.12 -9.10
C ALA A 341 16.64 40.66 -10.43
N ALA A 342 15.54 41.41 -10.35
CA ALA A 342 14.93 42.07 -11.48
C ALA A 342 14.54 43.51 -11.14
N PHE A 343 14.63 44.41 -12.11
CA PHE A 343 14.16 45.79 -11.96
C PHE A 343 12.68 45.86 -12.35
N ILE A 344 11.81 45.95 -11.35
CA ILE A 344 10.36 45.96 -11.54
C ILE A 344 9.86 47.40 -11.70
N VAL A 345 8.97 47.62 -12.67
CA VAL A 345 8.46 48.95 -13.04
C VAL A 345 6.93 48.94 -13.07
N ASN A 346 6.31 49.89 -12.36
CA ASN A 346 4.89 50.20 -12.47
C ASN A 346 4.58 50.82 -13.85
N ARG A 347 3.77 50.10 -14.64
CA ARG A 347 3.47 50.48 -16.02
C ARG A 347 2.75 51.82 -16.11
N SER A 348 1.74 52.03 -15.28
CA SER A 348 0.93 53.26 -15.30
C SER A 348 1.76 54.49 -14.96
N GLU A 349 2.60 54.40 -13.92
CA GLU A 349 3.47 55.52 -13.53
C GLU A 349 4.55 55.82 -14.58
N TYR A 350 5.12 54.77 -15.18
CA TYR A 350 6.08 54.92 -16.28
C TYR A 350 5.47 55.62 -17.50
N ASP A 351 4.27 55.20 -17.91
CA ASP A 351 3.53 55.76 -19.05
C ASP A 351 3.10 57.22 -18.79
N ASN A 352 2.84 57.59 -17.54
CA ASN A 352 2.55 58.96 -17.12
C ASN A 352 3.79 59.88 -17.05
N GLY A 353 4.99 59.36 -17.36
CA GLY A 353 6.23 60.12 -17.42
C GLY A 353 7.06 60.13 -16.13
N ASN A 354 6.64 59.43 -15.07
CA ASN A 354 7.32 59.36 -13.77
C ASN A 354 8.44 58.31 -13.74
N ARG A 355 9.29 58.29 -14.78
CA ARG A 355 10.27 57.20 -15.04
C ARG A 355 11.30 56.99 -13.93
N GLU A 356 11.65 58.05 -13.19
CA GLU A 356 12.68 58.00 -12.13
C GLU A 356 12.15 57.39 -10.82
N THR A 357 10.83 57.32 -10.64
CA THR A 357 10.18 56.84 -9.41
C THR A 357 9.29 55.63 -9.64
N SER A 358 9.10 55.22 -10.90
CA SER A 358 8.18 54.15 -11.27
C SER A 358 8.75 52.75 -11.07
N GLY A 359 10.02 52.58 -10.67
CA GLY A 359 10.64 51.26 -10.57
C GLY A 359 11.70 51.14 -9.48
N THR A 360 11.97 49.91 -9.07
CA THR A 360 12.96 49.55 -8.05
C THR A 360 13.49 48.13 -8.27
N GLU A 361 14.61 47.76 -7.63
CA GLU A 361 15.17 46.41 -7.73
C GLU A 361 14.47 45.46 -6.75
N LEU A 362 13.99 44.32 -7.24
CA LEU A 362 13.46 43.22 -6.44
C LEU A 362 14.42 42.02 -6.53
N SER A 363 14.96 41.58 -5.39
CA SER A 363 15.80 40.39 -5.30
C SER A 363 14.98 39.14 -5.03
N PHE A 364 15.44 38.02 -5.57
CA PHE A 364 14.83 36.70 -5.43
C PHE A 364 15.85 35.67 -4.91
N PRO A 365 15.42 34.62 -4.17
CA PRO A 365 14.05 34.42 -3.68
C PRO A 365 13.61 35.55 -2.74
N THR A 366 12.32 35.79 -2.67
CA THR A 366 11.71 36.92 -1.96
C THR A 366 10.57 36.44 -1.05
N ASP A 367 10.00 37.36 -0.27
CA ASP A 367 8.87 37.10 0.62
C ASP A 367 7.74 38.12 0.40
N ALA A 368 6.54 37.79 0.90
CA ALA A 368 5.35 38.61 0.70
C ALA A 368 5.46 40.01 1.30
N GLU A 369 6.15 40.17 2.43
CA GLU A 369 6.37 41.48 3.06
C GLU A 369 7.30 42.37 2.22
N THR A 370 8.31 41.77 1.61
CA THR A 370 9.24 42.46 0.71
C THR A 370 8.53 42.88 -0.56
N VAL A 371 7.74 41.98 -1.18
CA VAL A 371 6.93 42.32 -2.37
C VAL A 371 5.93 43.42 -2.06
N LYS A 372 5.22 43.34 -0.94
CA LYS A 372 4.27 44.37 -0.48
C LYS A 372 4.94 45.74 -0.33
N ARG A 373 6.12 45.78 0.30
CA ARG A 373 6.92 47.01 0.43
C ARG A 373 7.38 47.54 -0.93
N THR A 374 7.87 46.67 -1.80
CA THR A 374 8.31 47.00 -3.15
C THR A 374 7.17 47.57 -3.99
N PHE A 375 5.98 46.97 -3.95
CA PHE A 375 4.80 47.48 -4.64
C PHE A 375 4.39 48.85 -4.11
N ALA A 376 4.35 49.04 -2.79
CA ALA A 376 4.04 50.32 -2.19
C ALA A 376 5.06 51.42 -2.58
N GLU A 377 6.35 51.08 -2.68
CA GLU A 377 7.43 51.99 -3.08
C GLU A 377 7.23 52.53 -4.50
N ILE A 378 6.80 51.69 -5.43
CA ILE A 378 6.59 52.05 -6.85
C ILE A 378 5.13 52.44 -7.16
N GLY A 379 4.28 52.61 -6.15
CA GLY A 379 2.89 53.06 -6.30
C GLY A 379 1.91 52.01 -6.82
N LEU A 380 2.19 50.72 -6.65
CA LEU A 380 1.28 49.61 -6.94
C LEU A 380 0.48 49.20 -5.70
N PRO A 381 -0.78 48.73 -5.85
CA PRO A 381 -1.53 48.16 -4.75
C PRO A 381 -0.98 46.78 -4.35
N GLU A 382 -1.25 46.33 -3.12
CA GLU A 382 -0.74 45.04 -2.59
C GLU A 382 -1.21 43.82 -3.42
N ASN A 383 -2.36 43.93 -4.08
CA ASN A 383 -2.95 42.92 -4.95
C ASN A 383 -2.72 43.19 -6.45
N ALA A 384 -1.63 43.88 -6.79
CA ALA A 384 -1.27 44.19 -8.18
C ALA A 384 -1.11 42.91 -9.02
N SER A 385 -1.78 42.86 -10.17
CA SER A 385 -1.68 41.76 -11.13
C SER A 385 -0.48 41.96 -12.07
N PRO A 386 0.06 40.88 -12.69
CA PRO A 386 1.18 40.98 -13.63
C PRO A 386 1.01 42.01 -14.77
N ASP A 387 -0.23 42.31 -15.17
CA ASP A 387 -0.51 43.32 -16.20
C ASP A 387 -0.23 44.78 -15.78
N THR A 388 -0.08 45.06 -14.48
CA THR A 388 0.14 46.43 -13.97
C THR A 388 1.60 46.82 -13.89
N TYR A 389 2.52 45.87 -14.06
CA TYR A 389 3.96 46.10 -14.03
C TYR A 389 4.67 45.44 -15.22
N PHE A 390 5.97 45.67 -15.35
CA PHE A 390 6.87 44.93 -16.24
C PHE A 390 8.28 44.93 -15.63
N PHE A 391 9.15 44.05 -16.12
CA PHE A 391 10.55 44.00 -15.72
C PHE A 391 11.43 44.64 -16.80
N ASP A 392 12.19 45.66 -16.42
CA ASP A 392 13.06 46.41 -17.35
C ASP A 392 14.42 45.74 -17.54
N ASP A 393 14.96 45.14 -16.47
CA ASP A 393 16.23 44.42 -16.51
C ASP A 393 16.28 43.24 -15.53
N TYR A 394 17.15 42.27 -15.82
CA TYR A 394 17.45 41.12 -14.98
C TYR A 394 18.94 41.06 -14.65
N ALA A 395 19.24 40.94 -13.36
CA ALA A 395 20.56 40.65 -12.83
C ALA A 395 20.57 39.20 -12.33
N CYS A 396 20.99 38.26 -13.18
CA CYS A 396 20.90 36.82 -12.92
C CYS A 396 22.21 36.05 -13.09
N GLY A 397 23.34 36.73 -13.32
CA GLY A 397 24.68 36.11 -13.41
C GLY A 397 24.94 35.19 -14.63
N ASN A 398 23.92 34.88 -15.43
CA ASN A 398 24.00 33.99 -16.58
C ASN A 398 23.31 34.61 -17.81
N ASP A 399 24.09 34.87 -18.87
CA ASP A 399 23.59 35.51 -20.09
C ASP A 399 22.59 34.66 -20.88
N ASP A 400 22.68 33.32 -20.79
CA ASP A 400 21.75 32.42 -21.47
C ASP A 400 20.40 32.35 -20.73
N LEU A 401 20.42 32.34 -19.40
CA LEU A 401 19.21 32.48 -18.58
C LEU A 401 18.52 33.83 -18.86
N LYS A 402 19.29 34.92 -18.95
CA LYS A 402 18.75 36.26 -19.22
C LYS A 402 17.94 36.33 -20.52
N LYS A 403 18.35 35.56 -21.55
CA LYS A 403 17.61 35.48 -22.83
C LYS A 403 16.26 34.77 -22.72
N CYS A 404 16.06 33.98 -21.66
CA CYS A 404 14.85 33.21 -21.40
C CYS A 404 13.81 33.97 -20.55
N LEU A 405 14.16 35.15 -20.02
CA LEU A 405 13.29 35.94 -19.16
C LEU A 405 12.71 37.12 -19.96
N THR A 406 11.39 37.24 -19.99
CA THR A 406 10.70 38.31 -20.73
C THR A 406 10.38 39.50 -19.83
N MET A 407 9.99 40.65 -20.39
CA MET A 407 9.56 41.79 -19.56
C MET A 407 8.19 41.58 -18.87
N TYR A 408 7.45 40.52 -19.19
CA TYR A 408 6.08 40.29 -18.73
C TYR A 408 5.95 39.09 -17.80
N GLU A 409 7.05 38.69 -17.14
CA GLU A 409 6.98 37.64 -16.13
C GLU A 409 6.10 38.04 -14.94
N SER A 410 5.67 37.06 -14.16
CA SER A 410 5.05 37.30 -12.85
C SER A 410 6.10 37.27 -11.74
N VAL A 411 5.87 38.05 -10.66
CA VAL A 411 6.73 38.01 -9.47
C VAL A 411 6.75 36.61 -8.88
N ASP A 412 5.60 35.92 -8.85
CA ASP A 412 5.49 34.57 -8.32
C ASP A 412 6.23 33.54 -9.16
N ALA A 413 6.21 33.64 -10.51
CA ALA A 413 6.95 32.71 -11.36
C ALA A 413 8.47 32.90 -11.20
N LEU A 414 8.93 34.15 -11.10
CA LEU A 414 10.34 34.45 -10.81
C LEU A 414 10.74 33.95 -9.42
N ASN A 415 9.88 34.11 -8.42
CA ASN A 415 10.14 33.61 -7.07
C ASN A 415 10.18 32.08 -7.02
N TYR A 416 9.23 31.41 -7.67
CA TYR A 416 9.21 29.96 -7.78
C TYR A 416 10.47 29.43 -8.46
N PHE A 417 10.85 30.01 -9.60
CA PHE A 417 12.10 29.66 -10.27
C PHE A 417 13.32 29.88 -9.35
N ALA A 418 13.38 31.02 -8.65
CA ALA A 418 14.47 31.35 -7.72
C ALA A 418 14.60 30.36 -6.55
N MET A 419 13.47 29.90 -6.01
CA MET A 419 13.45 28.89 -4.96
C MET A 419 13.98 27.56 -5.48
N ARG A 420 13.51 27.11 -6.65
CA ARG A 420 13.97 25.87 -7.28
C ARG A 420 15.47 25.86 -7.57
N ILE A 421 15.99 26.92 -8.18
CA ILE A 421 17.44 27.03 -8.48
C ILE A 421 18.28 27.07 -7.20
N SER A 422 17.76 27.62 -6.09
CA SER A 422 18.48 27.70 -4.81
C SER A 422 18.68 26.36 -4.11
N GLU A 423 17.88 25.36 -4.47
CA GLU A 423 17.92 24.00 -3.91
C GLU A 423 18.87 23.06 -4.67
N LEU A 424 19.34 23.45 -5.86
CA LEU A 424 20.18 22.60 -6.70
C LEU A 424 21.58 22.40 -6.10
N GLU A 425 22.07 21.17 -6.15
CA GLU A 425 23.45 20.82 -5.82
C GLU A 425 24.44 21.34 -6.89
N ASP A 426 25.74 21.40 -6.57
CA ASP A 426 26.78 21.92 -7.49
C ASP A 426 26.81 21.18 -8.85
N THR A 427 26.55 19.86 -8.83
CA THR A 427 26.47 19.01 -10.03
C THR A 427 25.21 19.30 -10.84
N GLU A 428 24.05 19.41 -10.19
CA GLU A 428 22.78 19.77 -10.81
C GLU A 428 22.81 21.19 -11.39
N MET A 429 23.50 22.12 -10.71
CA MET A 429 23.73 23.45 -11.22
C MET A 429 24.55 23.43 -12.52
N THR A 430 25.55 22.57 -12.58
CA THR A 430 26.36 22.38 -13.79
C THR A 430 25.50 21.84 -14.93
N VAL A 431 24.63 20.87 -14.66
CA VAL A 431 23.63 20.37 -15.62
C VAL A 431 22.73 21.52 -16.10
N PHE A 432 22.12 22.26 -15.18
CA PHE A 432 21.23 23.39 -15.49
C PHE A 432 21.89 24.42 -16.41
N GLN A 433 23.08 24.90 -16.04
CA GLN A 433 23.81 25.89 -16.83
C GLN A 433 24.21 25.37 -18.21
N THR A 434 24.54 24.08 -18.30
CA THR A 434 24.91 23.45 -19.58
C THR A 434 23.68 23.29 -20.48
N ALA A 435 22.52 22.93 -19.93
CA ALA A 435 21.25 22.86 -20.66
C ALA A 435 20.80 24.23 -21.18
N LEU A 436 20.99 25.31 -20.39
CA LEU A 436 20.75 26.68 -20.85
C LEU A 436 21.61 27.01 -22.08
N LYS A 437 22.91 26.70 -22.02
CA LYS A 437 23.85 26.94 -23.13
C LYS A 437 23.55 26.10 -24.37
N ALA A 438 23.04 24.88 -24.18
CA ALA A 438 22.60 24.01 -25.27
C ALA A 438 21.37 24.55 -26.02
N GLY A 439 20.67 25.54 -25.45
CA GLY A 439 19.48 26.15 -26.04
C GLY A 439 18.18 25.40 -25.73
N GLU A 440 18.18 24.55 -24.71
CA GLU A 440 17.00 23.79 -24.26
C GLU A 440 15.97 24.69 -23.55
N CYS A 441 16.37 25.88 -23.10
CA CYS A 441 15.51 26.83 -22.41
C CYS A 441 15.12 28.00 -23.33
N LYS A 442 13.81 28.26 -23.47
CA LYS A 442 13.29 29.38 -24.29
C LYS A 442 12.53 30.42 -23.48
N ASN A 443 12.05 30.05 -22.31
CA ASN A 443 11.23 30.88 -21.43
C ASN A 443 11.37 30.40 -19.98
N ILE A 444 10.79 31.14 -19.03
CA ILE A 444 10.83 30.76 -17.61
C ILE A 444 10.15 29.40 -17.32
N THR A 445 9.14 29.02 -18.11
CA THR A 445 8.47 27.72 -17.96
C THR A 445 9.42 26.58 -18.27
N ASP A 446 10.20 26.68 -19.34
CA ASP A 446 11.25 25.71 -19.66
C ASP A 446 12.32 25.71 -18.56
N ALA A 447 12.74 26.88 -18.08
CA ALA A 447 13.74 26.99 -17.00
C ALA A 447 13.31 26.23 -15.73
N ILE A 448 12.06 26.42 -15.29
CA ILE A 448 11.48 25.71 -14.13
C ILE A 448 11.39 24.21 -14.42
N ASN A 449 10.88 23.79 -15.58
CA ASN A 449 10.78 22.37 -15.91
C ASN A 449 12.15 21.69 -15.99
N ILE A 450 13.20 22.37 -16.48
CA ILE A 450 14.56 21.83 -16.44
C ILE A 450 14.95 21.53 -14.98
N THR A 451 14.61 22.38 -14.00
CA THR A 451 14.87 22.12 -12.55
C THR A 451 14.19 20.88 -11.97
N TYR A 452 13.18 20.32 -12.64
CA TYR A 452 12.55 19.05 -12.25
C TYR A 452 13.17 17.84 -12.96
N ASN A 453 13.94 18.08 -14.02
CA ASN A 453 14.43 17.06 -14.93
C ASN A 453 15.96 16.98 -14.90
N MET A 454 16.59 17.11 -13.73
CA MET A 454 18.05 17.01 -13.63
C MET A 454 18.56 15.62 -14.04
N GLU A 455 17.83 14.55 -13.70
CA GLU A 455 18.16 13.17 -14.09
C GLU A 455 17.91 12.87 -15.58
N TYR A 456 17.14 13.71 -16.28
CA TYR A 456 16.98 13.63 -17.74
C TYR A 456 18.28 13.96 -18.46
N TYR A 457 19.20 14.67 -17.82
CA TYR A 457 20.47 15.04 -18.41
C TYR A 457 21.62 14.24 -17.78
N ASN A 458 22.53 13.78 -18.63
CA ASN A 458 23.81 13.23 -18.22
C ASN A 458 24.92 14.19 -18.61
N ILE A 459 25.86 14.44 -17.71
CA ILE A 459 27.07 15.21 -18.00
C ILE A 459 28.30 14.31 -17.94
N VAL A 460 29.18 14.47 -18.92
CA VAL A 460 30.51 13.87 -18.95
C VAL A 460 31.54 14.99 -19.00
N ASP A 461 32.34 15.12 -17.95
CA ASP A 461 33.35 16.16 -17.83
C ASP A 461 34.68 15.78 -18.49
N ASN A 462 35.61 16.75 -18.55
CA ASN A 462 36.97 16.56 -19.07
C ASN A 462 37.04 16.09 -20.54
N ILE A 463 36.04 16.43 -21.35
CA ILE A 463 35.97 16.08 -22.77
C ILE A 463 36.35 17.29 -23.62
N SER A 464 37.51 17.30 -24.26
CA SER A 464 37.95 18.48 -25.04
C SER A 464 37.45 18.46 -26.49
N ASN A 465 37.10 17.28 -27.02
CA ASN A 465 36.67 17.06 -28.40
C ASN A 465 35.91 15.73 -28.50
N TRP A 466 35.34 15.45 -29.68
CA TRP A 466 34.54 14.24 -29.89
C TRP A 466 35.37 12.95 -29.86
N ALA A 467 36.67 12.98 -30.17
CA ALA A 467 37.55 11.83 -30.00
C ALA A 467 37.75 11.45 -28.52
N ASP A 468 37.92 12.43 -27.63
CA ASP A 468 37.97 12.19 -26.19
C ASP A 468 36.65 11.56 -25.70
N TYR A 469 35.54 12.07 -26.23
CA TYR A 469 34.21 11.55 -25.91
C TYR A 469 34.01 10.11 -26.38
N GLY A 470 34.29 9.84 -27.66
CA GLY A 470 34.16 8.50 -28.22
C GLY A 470 35.08 7.50 -27.53
N LYS A 471 36.25 7.94 -27.05
CA LYS A 471 37.13 7.11 -26.24
C LYS A 471 36.52 6.80 -24.87
N TYR A 472 35.97 7.80 -24.18
CA TYR A 472 35.27 7.61 -22.90
C TYR A 472 34.14 6.58 -23.03
N ILE A 473 33.30 6.71 -24.05
CA ILE A 473 32.17 5.80 -24.28
C ILE A 473 32.64 4.40 -24.64
N ALA A 474 33.62 4.26 -25.54
CA ALA A 474 34.17 2.95 -25.90
C ALA A 474 34.74 2.20 -24.68
N HIS A 475 35.40 2.91 -23.75
CA HIS A 475 35.89 2.33 -22.50
C HIS A 475 34.75 1.96 -21.55
N ARG A 476 33.76 2.85 -21.38
CA ARG A 476 32.56 2.61 -20.53
C ARG A 476 31.81 1.36 -20.98
N ASP A 477 31.65 1.20 -22.29
CA ASP A 477 30.84 0.15 -22.91
C ASP A 477 31.65 -1.12 -23.23
N MET A 478 32.94 -1.15 -22.83
CA MET A 478 33.87 -2.29 -22.99
C MET A 478 34.00 -2.79 -24.44
N LEU A 479 34.05 -1.88 -25.40
CA LEU A 479 34.12 -2.20 -26.83
C LEU A 479 35.55 -2.61 -27.27
N ASP A 480 35.66 -3.34 -28.39
CA ASP A 480 36.96 -3.63 -29.00
C ASP A 480 37.48 -2.38 -29.72
N GLU A 481 38.43 -1.71 -29.09
CA GLU A 481 38.99 -0.44 -29.55
C GLU A 481 39.98 -0.57 -30.74
N ARG A 482 40.26 -1.80 -31.19
CA ARG A 482 41.21 -2.05 -32.29
C ARG A 482 40.68 -1.48 -33.61
N ASN A 483 41.33 -0.40 -34.08
CA ASN A 483 41.00 0.35 -35.30
C ASN A 483 39.72 1.22 -35.22
N MET A 484 39.28 1.58 -34.02
CA MET A 484 38.12 2.47 -33.84
C MET A 484 38.45 3.94 -34.18
N ASN A 485 37.56 4.61 -34.91
CA ASN A 485 37.62 6.06 -35.13
C ASN A 485 36.83 6.78 -34.01
N TYR A 486 37.50 7.12 -32.91
CA TYR A 486 36.81 7.70 -31.75
C TYR A 486 36.11 9.04 -32.04
N GLU A 487 36.64 9.87 -32.93
CA GLU A 487 36.02 11.17 -33.29
C GLU A 487 34.65 10.96 -33.95
N GLU A 488 34.57 10.03 -34.89
CA GLU A 488 33.32 9.70 -35.59
C GLU A 488 32.36 8.95 -34.66
N TYR A 489 32.88 8.02 -33.86
CA TYR A 489 32.08 7.29 -32.87
C TYR A 489 31.45 8.23 -31.83
N GLY A 490 32.23 9.15 -31.26
CA GLY A 490 31.73 10.14 -30.29
C GLY A 490 30.67 11.07 -30.88
N LYS A 491 30.85 11.52 -32.14
CA LYS A 491 29.83 12.32 -32.84
C LYS A 491 28.53 11.55 -33.06
N HIS A 492 28.63 10.28 -33.47
CA HIS A 492 27.45 9.45 -33.68
C HIS A 492 26.72 9.18 -32.38
N HIS A 493 27.44 8.80 -31.31
CA HIS A 493 26.82 8.59 -30.01
C HIS A 493 26.11 9.86 -29.51
N ALA A 494 26.78 11.01 -29.59
CA ALA A 494 26.17 12.29 -29.22
C ALA A 494 24.92 12.57 -30.06
N TYR A 495 24.96 12.38 -31.38
CA TYR A 495 23.79 12.57 -32.24
C TYR A 495 22.58 11.70 -31.80
N ASP A 496 22.82 10.43 -31.47
CA ASP A 496 21.77 9.50 -31.06
C ASP A 496 21.19 9.82 -29.67
N HIS A 497 21.93 10.56 -28.84
CA HIS A 497 21.57 10.89 -27.45
C HIS A 497 21.40 12.41 -27.21
N GLY A 498 21.16 13.19 -28.25
CA GLY A 498 20.95 14.65 -28.11
C GLY A 498 22.14 15.41 -27.52
N GLY A 499 23.35 14.92 -27.77
CA GLY A 499 24.60 15.32 -27.14
C GLY A 499 25.16 16.65 -27.63
N TYR A 500 25.49 17.55 -26.71
CA TYR A 500 26.19 18.81 -26.97
C TYR A 500 27.54 18.85 -26.27
N LEU A 501 28.60 19.25 -26.97
CA LEU A 501 29.91 19.52 -26.38
C LEU A 501 30.06 21.01 -26.09
N LEU A 502 30.08 21.37 -24.81
CA LEU A 502 30.07 22.74 -24.30
C LEU A 502 31.13 22.89 -23.21
N ASP A 503 32.11 23.76 -23.42
CA ASP A 503 33.12 24.14 -22.41
C ASP A 503 33.85 22.96 -21.72
N GLY A 504 34.13 21.89 -22.46
CA GLY A 504 34.81 20.72 -21.91
C GLY A 504 33.88 19.67 -21.30
N ILE A 505 32.56 19.87 -21.42
CA ILE A 505 31.50 18.99 -20.91
C ILE A 505 30.65 18.50 -22.07
N VAL A 506 30.33 17.21 -22.10
CA VAL A 506 29.28 16.68 -22.96
C VAL A 506 28.00 16.57 -22.15
N LEU A 507 26.94 17.23 -22.61
CA LEU A 507 25.57 17.11 -22.09
C LEU A 507 24.78 16.19 -23.02
N GLU A 508 24.24 15.10 -22.51
CA GLU A 508 23.37 14.17 -23.26
C GLU A 508 22.04 13.98 -22.56
N THR A 509 21.03 13.53 -23.32
CA THR A 509 19.76 13.07 -22.75
C THR A 509 19.94 11.65 -22.20
N GLY A 510 19.51 11.44 -20.96
CA GLY A 510 19.49 10.15 -20.29
C GLY A 510 18.34 9.26 -20.73
N TRP A 511 18.04 8.26 -19.90
CA TRP A 511 17.04 7.23 -20.18
C TRP A 511 15.64 7.55 -19.61
N THR A 512 15.52 8.65 -18.87
CA THR A 512 14.25 9.11 -18.30
C THR A 512 13.50 9.99 -19.30
N GLU A 513 12.18 10.07 -19.16
CA GLU A 513 11.37 10.99 -19.95
C GLU A 513 11.40 12.40 -19.34
N PHE A 514 11.33 13.43 -20.18
CA PHE A 514 11.24 14.81 -19.71
C PHE A 514 9.79 15.13 -19.27
N ASP A 515 9.59 15.36 -17.98
CA ASP A 515 8.28 15.68 -17.41
C ASP A 515 8.00 17.19 -17.43
N LYS A 516 6.79 17.58 -17.86
CA LYS A 516 6.33 18.97 -17.91
C LYS A 516 5.49 19.28 -16.69
N VAL A 517 6.16 19.41 -15.55
CA VAL A 517 5.55 19.65 -14.23
C VAL A 517 4.88 21.03 -14.15
N TYR A 518 5.51 22.07 -14.68
CA TYR A 518 5.01 23.44 -14.67
C TYR A 518 4.43 23.85 -16.02
N ASP A 519 3.17 24.30 -16.03
CA ASP A 519 2.41 24.67 -17.22
C ASP A 519 2.46 26.18 -17.57
N GLY A 520 3.21 26.96 -16.79
CA GLY A 520 3.29 28.42 -16.93
C GLY A 520 2.21 29.20 -16.16
N LYS A 521 1.31 28.52 -15.43
CA LYS A 521 0.20 29.17 -14.72
C LYS A 521 0.08 28.71 -13.26
N ASN A 522 0.19 27.40 -13.03
CA ASN A 522 -0.03 26.81 -11.72
C ASN A 522 1.25 26.87 -10.89
N ILE A 523 1.31 27.84 -9.97
CA ILE A 523 2.42 28.02 -9.03
C ILE A 523 1.99 27.50 -7.66
N PRO A 524 2.74 26.61 -6.99
CA PRO A 524 2.43 26.13 -5.64
C PRO A 524 2.38 27.28 -4.62
N ASP A 525 1.45 27.17 -3.64
CA ASP A 525 1.17 28.25 -2.68
C ASP A 525 2.39 28.69 -1.86
N GLU A 526 3.31 27.77 -1.55
CA GLU A 526 4.55 28.06 -0.81
C GLU A 526 5.53 28.97 -1.56
N TYR A 527 5.40 29.08 -2.88
CA TYR A 527 6.23 29.95 -3.71
C TYR A 527 5.53 31.26 -4.09
N ARG A 528 4.26 31.43 -3.72
CA ARG A 528 3.49 32.66 -3.96
C ARG A 528 3.82 33.71 -2.92
N VAL A 529 4.20 34.88 -3.40
CA VAL A 529 4.60 36.05 -2.59
C VAL A 529 3.76 37.28 -2.91
N THR A 530 2.97 37.27 -4.00
CA THR A 530 1.93 38.28 -4.22
C THR A 530 0.64 37.93 -3.48
N VAL A 531 -0.12 38.94 -3.03
CA VAL A 531 -1.44 38.71 -2.42
C VAL A 531 -2.40 38.23 -3.51
N PRO A 532 -3.02 37.04 -3.37
CA PRO A 532 -3.98 36.57 -4.35
C PRO A 532 -5.10 37.60 -4.55
N THR A 533 -5.54 37.82 -5.78
CA THR A 533 -6.99 38.02 -6.00
C THR A 533 -7.63 36.75 -5.43
N GLU A 534 -8.39 36.85 -4.33
CA GLU A 534 -8.74 35.72 -3.45
C GLU A 534 -8.88 34.39 -4.22
N PRO A 535 -8.21 33.30 -3.78
CA PRO A 535 -8.34 32.02 -4.46
C PRO A 535 -9.83 31.65 -4.53
N GLN A 536 -10.39 31.59 -5.74
CA GLN A 536 -11.79 31.24 -5.91
C GLN A 536 -11.99 29.83 -5.36
N LYS A 537 -12.74 29.74 -4.27
CA LYS A 537 -13.09 28.49 -3.63
C LYS A 537 -14.40 27.96 -4.17
N MET A 538 -14.54 26.65 -4.14
CA MET A 538 -15.80 25.95 -4.35
C MET A 538 -16.10 25.04 -3.16
N THR A 539 -17.38 24.97 -2.82
CA THR A 539 -17.88 24.00 -1.84
C THR A 539 -18.16 22.69 -2.56
N VAL A 540 -17.46 21.63 -2.16
CA VAL A 540 -17.58 20.28 -2.72
C VAL A 540 -17.98 19.27 -1.65
N LEU A 541 -18.46 18.12 -2.08
CA LEU A 541 -18.65 16.96 -1.20
C LEU A 541 -17.55 15.94 -1.45
N ILE A 542 -16.73 15.67 -0.45
CA ILE A 542 -15.68 14.64 -0.50
C ILE A 542 -16.30 13.33 -0.02
N VAL A 543 -16.10 12.25 -0.79
CA VAL A 543 -16.61 10.92 -0.46
C VAL A 543 -15.44 9.94 -0.40
N PRO A 544 -14.85 9.71 0.79
CA PRO A 544 -13.77 8.75 0.96
C PRO A 544 -14.28 7.31 1.00
N PRO A 545 -13.43 6.32 0.65
CA PRO A 545 -13.73 4.92 0.89
C PRO A 545 -13.95 4.67 2.38
N MET A 546 -14.96 3.85 2.68
CA MET A 546 -15.30 3.41 4.05
C MET A 546 -15.63 4.54 5.03
N GLN A 547 -16.02 5.73 4.54
CA GLN A 547 -16.43 6.88 5.36
C GLN A 547 -17.74 7.51 4.86
N GLU A 548 -18.37 8.25 5.78
CA GLU A 548 -19.42 9.21 5.44
C GLU A 548 -18.86 10.37 4.60
N PRO A 549 -19.67 10.92 3.69
CA PRO A 549 -19.28 12.07 2.89
C PRO A 549 -19.21 13.32 3.76
N TYR A 550 -18.30 14.23 3.47
CA TYR A 550 -18.18 15.50 4.20
C TYR A 550 -17.97 16.69 3.27
N ILE A 551 -18.44 17.84 3.72
CA ILE A 551 -18.34 19.09 2.97
C ILE A 551 -16.93 19.66 3.15
N LYS A 552 -16.34 20.14 2.06
CA LYS A 552 -15.04 20.83 2.09
C LYS A 552 -15.04 22.01 1.13
N GLU A 553 -14.42 23.11 1.55
CA GLU A 553 -14.06 24.18 0.62
C GLU A 553 -12.66 23.89 0.06
N ILE A 554 -12.56 23.86 -1.27
CA ILE A 554 -11.29 23.69 -1.98
C ILE A 554 -11.13 24.79 -3.03
N SER A 555 -9.88 25.06 -3.43
CA SER A 555 -9.62 25.94 -4.57
C SER A 555 -10.20 25.34 -5.85
N THR A 556 -10.63 26.18 -6.79
CA THR A 556 -11.22 25.77 -8.08
C THR A 556 -10.21 25.18 -9.09
N GLY A 557 -8.93 25.17 -8.77
CA GLY A 557 -7.86 24.67 -9.64
C GLY A 557 -7.78 23.14 -9.73
N LEU A 558 -7.20 22.65 -10.83
CA LEU A 558 -7.00 21.22 -11.11
C LEU A 558 -6.20 20.51 -10.01
N GLU A 559 -5.13 21.14 -9.51
CA GLU A 559 -4.29 20.58 -8.44
C GLU A 559 -5.09 20.28 -7.16
N ALA A 560 -6.06 21.15 -6.82
CA ALA A 560 -6.88 20.93 -5.64
C ALA A 560 -7.74 19.67 -5.80
N LEU A 561 -8.31 19.44 -6.99
CA LEU A 561 -9.07 18.23 -7.29
C LEU A 561 -8.18 16.98 -7.31
N GLN A 562 -7.03 17.04 -8.00
CA GLN A 562 -6.05 15.96 -8.07
C GLN A 562 -5.56 15.55 -6.68
N LYS A 563 -5.35 16.52 -5.79
CA LYS A 563 -4.97 16.28 -4.39
C LYS A 563 -6.06 15.55 -3.60
N GLU A 564 -7.34 15.88 -3.81
CA GLU A 564 -8.43 15.19 -3.10
C GLU A 564 -8.67 13.77 -3.62
N VAL A 565 -8.55 13.53 -4.93
CA VAL A 565 -8.78 12.19 -5.51
C VAL A 565 -7.51 11.32 -5.52
N GLY A 566 -6.34 11.91 -5.33
CA GLY A 566 -5.07 11.21 -5.22
C GLY A 566 -4.43 10.80 -6.55
N GLY A 567 -4.59 11.58 -7.62
CA GLY A 567 -4.03 11.26 -8.93
C GLY A 567 -4.59 12.14 -10.06
N ARG A 568 -4.43 11.69 -11.31
CA ARG A 568 -5.07 12.33 -12.47
C ARG A 568 -6.58 12.19 -12.37
N ILE A 569 -7.32 13.23 -12.76
CA ILE A 569 -8.77 13.20 -12.61
C ILE A 569 -9.48 12.66 -13.85
N GLU A 570 -10.53 11.88 -13.61
CA GLU A 570 -11.60 11.59 -14.56
C GLU A 570 -12.90 12.19 -14.01
N VAL A 571 -13.78 12.65 -14.90
CA VAL A 571 -15.13 13.12 -14.53
C VAL A 571 -16.17 12.21 -15.15
N VAL A 572 -17.02 11.65 -14.30
CA VAL A 572 -18.19 10.86 -14.71
C VAL A 572 -19.48 11.61 -14.36
N TYR A 573 -20.50 11.44 -15.19
CA TYR A 573 -21.79 12.12 -15.06
C TYR A 573 -22.95 11.13 -14.83
N PRO A 574 -22.97 10.42 -13.67
CA PRO A 574 -23.99 9.42 -13.36
C PRO A 574 -25.31 10.02 -12.88
N PHE A 575 -25.45 11.35 -12.88
CA PHE A 575 -26.57 12.07 -12.29
C PHE A 575 -27.32 12.90 -13.34
N ALA A 576 -28.62 13.12 -13.11
CA ALA A 576 -29.41 14.01 -13.96
C ALA A 576 -29.20 15.49 -13.57
N GLU A 577 -28.85 15.73 -12.31
CA GLU A 577 -28.49 17.02 -11.76
C GLU A 577 -27.14 17.51 -12.35
N PRO A 578 -26.92 18.84 -12.44
CA PRO A 578 -25.67 19.41 -12.96
C PRO A 578 -24.53 19.27 -11.93
N VAL A 579 -24.13 18.04 -11.66
CA VAL A 579 -23.07 17.64 -10.72
C VAL A 579 -22.13 16.65 -11.40
N GLY A 580 -20.83 16.93 -11.34
CA GLY A 580 -19.80 16.01 -11.79
C GLY A 580 -19.27 15.16 -10.62
N LEU A 581 -19.11 13.86 -10.84
CA LEU A 581 -18.34 12.99 -9.96
C LEU A 581 -16.91 12.93 -10.49
N ILE A 582 -15.97 13.43 -9.70
CA ILE A 582 -14.56 13.54 -10.05
C ILE A 582 -13.81 12.47 -9.26
N CYS A 583 -13.12 11.56 -9.95
CA CYS A 583 -12.35 10.47 -9.32
C CYS A 583 -10.95 10.37 -9.93
N ASN A 584 -10.11 9.50 -9.37
CA ASN A 584 -8.82 9.18 -9.97
C ASN A 584 -9.02 8.31 -11.23
N ASP A 585 -8.57 8.79 -12.38
CA ASP A 585 -8.61 8.13 -13.70
C ASP A 585 -7.88 6.77 -13.67
N GLU A 586 -6.81 6.69 -12.87
CA GLU A 586 -6.04 5.46 -12.70
C GLU A 586 -6.45 4.69 -11.44
N GLY A 587 -7.50 5.09 -10.71
CA GLY A 587 -7.80 4.55 -9.38
C GLY A 587 -7.95 3.02 -9.35
N LYS A 588 -8.55 2.41 -10.38
CA LYS A 588 -8.65 0.94 -10.51
C LYS A 588 -7.30 0.30 -10.87
N ASN A 589 -6.53 0.93 -11.75
CA ASN A 589 -5.23 0.44 -12.21
C ASN A 589 -4.16 0.55 -11.12
N GLU A 590 -4.19 1.64 -10.35
CA GLU A 590 -3.42 1.92 -9.12
C GLU A 590 -3.94 1.15 -7.91
N ARG A 591 -5.03 0.39 -8.08
CA ARG A 591 -5.57 -0.52 -7.06
C ARG A 591 -6.01 0.20 -5.78
N MET A 592 -6.54 1.42 -5.92
CA MET A 592 -7.15 2.16 -4.81
C MET A 592 -8.34 1.38 -4.23
N GLU A 593 -8.66 1.67 -2.97
CA GLU A 593 -9.79 1.04 -2.27
C GLU A 593 -11.11 1.35 -2.99
N LEU A 594 -11.90 0.31 -3.29
CA LEU A 594 -13.23 0.49 -3.90
C LEU A 594 -14.14 1.29 -2.95
N ASN A 595 -14.98 2.15 -3.51
CA ASN A 595 -15.68 3.17 -2.74
C ASN A 595 -17.21 3.06 -2.84
N ARG A 596 -17.80 3.36 -4.01
CA ARG A 596 -19.25 3.29 -4.24
C ARG A 596 -19.56 2.72 -5.61
N ALA A 597 -20.62 1.94 -5.70
CA ALA A 597 -21.23 1.47 -6.94
C ALA A 597 -21.93 2.62 -7.66
N LEU A 598 -21.88 2.56 -8.98
CA LEU A 598 -22.73 3.35 -9.86
C LEU A 598 -23.77 2.44 -10.50
N TYR A 599 -25.01 2.94 -10.52
CA TYR A 599 -26.19 2.23 -10.99
C TYR A 599 -26.79 2.96 -12.18
N ASP A 600 -27.30 2.20 -13.15
CA ASP A 600 -28.02 2.76 -14.29
C ASP A 600 -29.48 3.07 -13.93
N ALA A 601 -30.27 3.50 -14.92
CA ALA A 601 -31.68 3.84 -14.72
C ALA A 601 -32.57 2.65 -14.36
N GLU A 602 -32.08 1.41 -14.52
CA GLU A 602 -32.77 0.16 -14.20
C GLU A 602 -32.28 -0.45 -12.87
N ASP A 603 -31.48 0.29 -12.10
CA ASP A 603 -30.87 -0.14 -10.84
C ASP A 603 -29.85 -1.29 -11.00
N ASN A 604 -29.28 -1.44 -12.19
CA ASN A 604 -28.18 -2.37 -12.41
C ASN A 604 -26.85 -1.68 -12.15
N MET A 605 -26.01 -2.31 -11.33
CA MET A 605 -24.63 -1.88 -11.12
C MET A 605 -23.85 -1.98 -12.43
N TYR A 606 -23.36 -0.85 -12.94
CA TYR A 606 -22.57 -0.80 -14.18
C TYR A 606 -21.11 -0.45 -13.94
N ASP A 607 -20.78 0.22 -12.83
CA ASP A 607 -19.41 0.55 -12.48
C ASP A 607 -19.18 0.66 -10.97
N ILE A 608 -17.91 0.66 -10.54
CA ILE A 608 -17.48 0.83 -9.16
C ILE A 608 -16.35 1.86 -9.13
N ILE A 609 -16.49 2.93 -8.34
CA ILE A 609 -15.44 3.93 -8.17
C ILE A 609 -14.35 3.41 -7.22
N ALA A 610 -13.08 3.65 -7.56
CA ALA A 610 -11.93 3.33 -6.72
C ALA A 610 -11.25 4.62 -6.21
N GLY A 611 -10.94 4.68 -4.92
CA GLY A 611 -10.37 5.85 -4.25
C GLY A 611 -11.41 6.88 -3.80
N THR A 612 -10.94 7.96 -3.17
CA THR A 612 -11.78 9.11 -2.81
C THR A 612 -12.29 9.77 -4.08
N PHE A 613 -13.59 10.10 -4.12
CA PHE A 613 -14.14 10.92 -5.19
C PHE A 613 -14.74 12.21 -4.64
N VAL A 614 -14.84 13.21 -5.51
CA VAL A 614 -15.32 14.55 -5.21
C VAL A 614 -16.56 14.84 -6.04
N LEU A 615 -17.61 15.36 -5.41
CA LEU A 615 -18.75 15.92 -6.13
C LEU A 615 -18.62 17.44 -6.18
N ALA A 616 -18.67 17.98 -7.38
CA ALA A 616 -18.66 19.42 -7.63
C ALA A 616 -19.85 19.82 -8.51
N GLY A 617 -20.38 21.02 -8.28
CA GLY A 617 -21.42 21.59 -9.14
C GLY A 617 -20.84 21.94 -10.51
N LEU A 618 -21.68 21.92 -11.55
CA LEU A 618 -21.28 22.32 -12.89
C LEU A 618 -21.79 23.74 -13.18
N SER A 619 -20.87 24.65 -13.55
CA SER A 619 -21.18 26.05 -13.86
C SER A 619 -20.57 26.44 -15.20
N GLY A 620 -21.33 26.27 -16.28
CA GLY A 620 -20.81 26.44 -17.64
C GLY A 620 -19.76 25.38 -17.96
N ASP A 621 -18.57 25.81 -18.38
CA ASP A 621 -17.45 24.92 -18.72
C ASP A 621 -16.53 24.61 -17.52
N ASN A 622 -16.84 25.13 -16.32
CA ASN A 622 -15.99 24.99 -15.13
C ASN A 622 -16.72 24.28 -13.97
N PHE A 623 -15.93 23.74 -13.03
CA PHE A 623 -16.43 23.28 -11.74
C PHE A 623 -16.81 24.45 -10.84
N GLY A 624 -17.87 24.28 -10.07
CA GLY A 624 -18.41 25.26 -9.14
C GLY A 624 -18.87 24.64 -7.83
N SER A 625 -19.35 25.50 -6.93
CA SER A 625 -19.90 25.05 -5.65
C SER A 625 -21.17 24.24 -5.84
N LEU A 626 -21.32 23.18 -5.07
CA LEU A 626 -22.62 22.54 -4.87
C LEU A 626 -23.57 23.50 -4.16
N ASP A 627 -24.83 23.54 -4.58
CA ASP A 627 -25.87 24.23 -3.84
C ASP A 627 -26.34 23.43 -2.61
N LYS A 628 -27.17 24.05 -1.76
CA LYS A 628 -27.62 23.44 -0.50
C LYS A 628 -28.46 22.18 -0.70
N ASP A 629 -29.24 22.12 -1.78
CA ASP A 629 -30.12 21.00 -2.07
C ASP A 629 -29.31 19.83 -2.61
N GLN A 630 -28.34 20.10 -3.49
CA GLN A 630 -27.34 19.13 -3.98
C GLN A 630 -26.52 18.54 -2.83
N ILE A 631 -25.98 19.38 -1.93
CA ILE A 631 -25.23 18.90 -0.76
C ILE A 631 -26.09 17.93 0.05
N LYS A 632 -27.32 18.33 0.38
CA LYS A 632 -28.22 17.49 1.17
C LYS A 632 -28.50 16.14 0.48
N GLN A 633 -28.88 16.18 -0.79
CA GLN A 633 -29.22 15.00 -1.58
C GLN A 633 -28.05 14.01 -1.64
N PHE A 634 -26.85 14.49 -1.98
CA PHE A 634 -25.69 13.62 -2.16
C PHE A 634 -25.05 13.17 -0.83
N SER A 635 -25.15 13.98 0.23
CA SER A 635 -24.80 13.53 1.58
C SER A 635 -25.68 12.37 2.03
N GLU A 636 -26.99 12.42 1.78
CA GLU A 636 -27.92 11.33 2.11
C GLU A 636 -27.66 10.09 1.23
N ARG A 637 -27.45 10.28 -0.08
CA ARG A 637 -27.20 9.18 -1.03
C ARG A 637 -25.95 8.37 -0.69
N PHE A 638 -24.86 9.06 -0.31
CA PHE A 638 -23.58 8.41 -0.05
C PHE A 638 -23.28 8.20 1.44
N ALA A 639 -24.27 8.44 2.31
CA ALA A 639 -24.12 8.37 3.77
C ALA A 639 -23.55 7.02 4.25
N LYS A 640 -23.96 5.92 3.61
CA LYS A 640 -23.50 4.59 3.97
C LYS A 640 -22.34 4.18 3.07
N PRO A 641 -21.20 3.76 3.65
CA PRO A 641 -20.14 3.11 2.89
C PRO A 641 -20.56 1.78 2.31
N GLU A 642 -19.87 1.36 1.25
CA GLU A 642 -20.13 0.10 0.56
C GLU A 642 -18.88 -0.76 0.51
N MET A 643 -19.07 -2.07 0.61
CA MET A 643 -18.05 -3.07 0.38
C MET A 643 -18.47 -4.00 -0.76
N PHE A 644 -17.52 -4.46 -1.57
CA PHE A 644 -17.79 -5.24 -2.77
C PHE A 644 -17.33 -6.68 -2.56
N MET A 645 -18.18 -7.63 -2.94
CA MET A 645 -17.86 -9.05 -2.81
C MET A 645 -18.55 -9.90 -3.85
N ARG A 646 -18.02 -11.11 -4.06
CA ARG A 646 -18.55 -12.04 -5.04
C ARG A 646 -19.44 -13.09 -4.39
N ILE A 647 -20.75 -12.85 -4.34
CA ILE A 647 -21.74 -13.80 -3.81
C ILE A 647 -22.34 -14.59 -4.98
N ASN A 648 -22.26 -15.92 -4.93
CA ASN A 648 -22.80 -16.82 -5.97
C ASN A 648 -22.32 -16.46 -7.40
N GLY A 649 -21.09 -15.99 -7.53
CA GLY A 649 -20.49 -15.61 -8.81
C GLY A 649 -20.81 -14.20 -9.32
N LYS A 650 -21.68 -13.43 -8.64
CA LYS A 650 -22.04 -12.04 -8.95
C LYS A 650 -21.34 -11.07 -7.99
N ILE A 651 -20.90 -9.91 -8.49
CA ILE A 651 -20.41 -8.82 -7.63
C ILE A 651 -21.61 -8.14 -6.99
N THR A 652 -21.57 -8.00 -5.66
CA THR A 652 -22.60 -7.39 -4.84
C THR A 652 -21.96 -6.28 -4.01
N ALA A 653 -22.56 -5.10 -4.00
CA ALA A 653 -22.24 -4.03 -3.06
C ALA A 653 -23.07 -4.22 -1.80
N VAL A 654 -22.44 -4.18 -0.64
CA VAL A 654 -23.10 -4.30 0.66
C VAL A 654 -22.84 -3.04 1.47
N GLU A 655 -23.90 -2.40 1.94
CA GLU A 655 -23.80 -1.24 2.81
C GLU A 655 -23.19 -1.65 4.16
N VAL A 656 -22.26 -0.85 4.68
CA VAL A 656 -21.63 -1.08 5.99
C VAL A 656 -21.79 0.13 6.90
N LYS A 657 -21.61 -0.07 8.21
CA LYS A 657 -21.72 1.02 9.19
C LYS A 657 -20.56 2.02 9.05
N PRO A 658 -20.82 3.34 9.00
CA PRO A 658 -19.78 4.38 8.92
C PRO A 658 -18.73 4.36 10.05
N SER A 659 -19.08 3.77 11.20
CA SER A 659 -18.26 3.81 12.42
C SER A 659 -16.95 2.99 12.36
N ILE A 660 -16.76 2.15 11.33
CA ILE A 660 -15.63 1.22 11.24
C ILE A 660 -14.29 1.99 11.16
N LYS A 661 -14.14 2.92 10.21
CA LYS A 661 -12.89 3.70 10.07
C LYS A 661 -12.65 4.65 11.26
N ALA A 662 -13.70 5.20 11.86
CA ALA A 662 -13.60 6.05 13.05
C ALA A 662 -13.19 5.27 14.32
N LYS A 663 -13.62 4.00 14.47
CA LYS A 663 -13.11 3.10 15.53
C LYS A 663 -11.61 2.86 15.34
N LEU A 664 -11.14 2.70 14.09
CA LEU A 664 -9.73 2.51 13.79
C LEU A 664 -8.85 3.74 13.98
N ASP A 665 -9.28 4.91 13.54
CA ASP A 665 -8.54 6.15 13.76
C ASP A 665 -8.40 6.44 15.27
N ARG A 666 -9.38 6.03 16.09
CA ARG A 666 -9.28 6.08 17.56
C ARG A 666 -8.24 5.11 18.10
N LEU A 667 -8.27 3.84 17.67
CA LEU A 667 -7.27 2.83 18.06
C LEU A 667 -5.84 3.27 17.70
N GLN A 668 -5.64 3.84 16.51
CA GLN A 668 -4.34 4.39 16.07
C GLN A 668 -3.92 5.66 16.84
N LYS A 669 -4.87 6.55 17.17
CA LYS A 669 -4.58 7.77 17.97
C LYS A 669 -4.30 7.47 19.44
N GLU A 670 -4.91 6.44 20.01
CA GLU A 670 -4.67 6.00 21.38
C GLU A 670 -3.25 5.43 21.53
N GLN A 671 -2.72 4.73 20.51
CA GLN A 671 -1.32 4.28 20.44
C GLN A 671 -0.31 5.44 20.33
N ASN A 672 -0.57 6.44 19.48
CA ASN A 672 0.33 7.60 19.33
C ASN A 672 0.44 8.46 20.60
N ASN A 673 -0.50 8.36 21.53
CA ASN A 673 -0.43 9.03 22.83
C ASN A 673 0.30 8.22 23.91
N THR A 674 0.49 6.91 23.74
CA THR A 674 1.29 6.07 24.64
C THR A 674 2.80 6.13 24.38
N ASP A 675 3.24 6.61 23.21
CA ASP A 675 4.66 6.80 22.85
C ASP A 675 5.24 8.18 23.20
N LYS A 676 4.47 9.07 23.83
CA LYS A 676 5.06 10.28 24.44
C LYS A 676 5.70 9.91 25.78
N PRO A 677 7.00 10.19 26.01
CA PRO A 677 7.62 9.91 27.29
C PRO A 677 6.87 10.69 28.38
N GLN A 678 6.31 9.96 29.36
CA GLN A 678 5.76 10.60 30.54
C GLN A 678 6.86 11.45 31.21
N PRO A 679 6.57 12.70 31.60
CA PRO A 679 7.54 13.50 32.33
C PRO A 679 7.93 12.78 33.62
N GLN A 680 9.23 12.48 33.74
CA GLN A 680 9.80 11.80 34.91
C GLN A 680 9.37 12.53 36.18
N LYS A 681 8.51 11.89 36.98
CA LYS A 681 8.30 12.31 38.37
C LYS A 681 9.59 12.02 39.13
N LYS A 682 10.24 13.08 39.62
CA LYS A 682 11.36 12.96 40.58
C LYS A 682 10.92 12.07 41.76
N PRO A 683 11.81 11.21 42.28
CA PRO A 683 11.50 10.42 43.47
C PRO A 683 11.19 11.35 44.64
N ARG A 684 10.11 11.07 45.37
CA ARG A 684 9.90 11.66 46.69
C ARG A 684 10.97 11.10 47.61
N GLU A 685 11.69 11.99 48.30
CA GLU A 685 12.46 11.64 49.48
C GLU A 685 11.52 11.00 50.51
N GLU A 686 11.69 9.71 50.74
CA GLU A 686 11.08 9.05 51.90
C GLU A 686 11.85 9.50 53.14
N THR A 687 11.11 10.11 54.07
CA THR A 687 11.62 10.37 55.40
C THR A 687 11.40 9.11 56.25
N LEU A 688 12.53 8.50 56.62
CA LEU A 688 12.75 7.43 57.63
C LEU A 688 12.23 6.02 57.35
#